data_AF-A0A817VKI2-F1
#
_entry.id   AF-A0A817VKI2-F1
#
_cell.length_a   1.000
_cell.length_b   1.000
_cell.length_c   1.000
_cell.angle_alpha   90.00
_cell.angle_beta   90.00
_cell.angle_gamma   90.00
#
_symmetry.space_group_name_H-M   'P 1'
#
loop_
_entity.id
_entity.type
_entity.pdbx_description
1 polymer ?
#
loop_
_entity_poly.entity_id
_entity_poly.type
_entity_poly.pdbx_seq_one_letter_code
_entity_poly.pdbx_strand_id
1 'polypeptide(L)'
;MKKDDENISNPFCSNLLTILSGSASGLASIGLQNLVKRYTNISLPDDDKLAWQIIEPHFSQGPPRIRLETVFDIIQQYIDPNLSLLDVLMTDTPTIDRSHYILAMLAIKCTVITTNYDHLIEDAGRFHLGNDSNIIPFNVFCTEEHFKKGYDLINTSISPNLIGLWKIHGTVAIWKNQQRVLVRADEDGGPIATLKRLSLTRESIERRRFLHYLLETRPFIIINYSATDDFDVTRWLKTVKVPLNVLWIQHIDNLLEPIIWNGIDIANGIPNNITSFDRGLIAMACTWHERGIADRLIVVTTSDSIGFLIEITHLNTYTEKYHMDKTDSNEEYPLSLPTRWQCYIVSGAMLSHLSYFSEAKRYFDYATHISIEGTREYCIARLAAAEASIEIGDRIGRIQAMNDAVDTAETAPLSLSSWSKTKSKYISAKVKRFVEKDGQAIAIKELQELLNQCGKPEDNRSGQERNVALEAAILLAQLRRYLPSSPEPSDIAKLWIDSIPHIGLLHTKGMNLHESALNKYQLATNIEEIDDAINVMKEAIEIREKLGHMRGLVASLNVFGSMQMRRSDWNISFDMTYIKYAVEQFRRSIEYSDKHASIFDQFQARIHLVVCLFRYPSIRNTIEELQELLNYFQTNITDDLRTQIESEFCLAMSIFTNTTLSLEEMCDNSEELFNKLVDKYTSNNDVRLIRILAAARFNAELCKDWKQGQVHTPNLELTRDIITRKTDKNINAYWHMRILHAETQIPLNIYDRLQLLLDPISP
;
A
#
# COMPACT_ATOMS: atom_id res chain seq x y z
N MET A 1 4.06 -42.48 -3.04
CA MET A 1 4.92 -43.17 -4.03
C MET A 1 5.19 -44.58 -3.51
N LYS A 2 4.83 -45.62 -4.25
CA LYS A 2 5.08 -47.01 -3.84
C LYS A 2 6.56 -47.37 -4.03
N LYS A 3 7.03 -48.27 -3.17
CA LYS A 3 8.41 -48.56 -2.79
C LYS A 3 9.13 -49.54 -3.76
N ASP A 4 8.74 -49.55 -5.02
CA ASP A 4 9.17 -50.56 -5.98
C ASP A 4 9.99 -49.93 -7.10
N ASP A 5 11.24 -49.52 -6.80
CA ASP A 5 12.38 -49.43 -7.73
C ASP A 5 13.63 -48.90 -6.98
N GLU A 6 14.46 -49.81 -6.46
CA GLU A 6 15.66 -49.50 -5.64
C GLU A 6 16.84 -48.87 -6.41
N ASN A 7 16.69 -48.47 -7.68
CA ASN A 7 17.78 -47.90 -8.49
C ASN A 7 17.52 -46.51 -9.08
N ILE A 8 16.41 -45.85 -8.71
CA ILE A 8 16.25 -44.43 -9.01
C ILE A 8 16.94 -43.65 -7.89
N SER A 9 18.13 -43.12 -8.17
CA SER A 9 18.83 -42.20 -7.26
C SER A 9 17.84 -41.13 -6.79
N ASN A 10 17.49 -41.14 -5.50
CA ASN A 10 16.48 -40.23 -4.97
C ASN A 10 16.88 -38.79 -5.31
N PRO A 11 16.12 -38.06 -6.16
CA PRO A 11 16.47 -36.71 -6.58
C PRO A 11 16.61 -35.74 -5.39
N PHE A 12 15.96 -36.06 -4.25
CA PHE A 12 16.01 -35.30 -3.01
C PHE A 12 17.28 -35.52 -2.16
N CYS A 13 18.18 -36.44 -2.55
CA CYS A 13 19.48 -36.61 -1.90
C CYS A 13 20.65 -35.98 -2.68
N SER A 14 20.36 -35.25 -3.75
CA SER A 14 21.37 -34.63 -4.60
C SER A 14 21.75 -33.21 -4.11
N ASN A 15 23.00 -32.80 -4.38
CA ASN A 15 23.45 -31.41 -4.21
C ASN A 15 22.67 -30.39 -5.08
N LEU A 16 21.74 -30.88 -5.91
CA LEU A 16 20.86 -30.08 -6.76
C LEU A 16 19.53 -29.76 -6.09
N LEU A 17 19.23 -30.31 -4.90
CA LEU A 17 18.03 -29.92 -4.15
C LEU A 17 18.11 -28.46 -3.69
N THR A 18 17.00 -27.73 -3.77
CA THR A 18 16.85 -26.40 -3.18
C THR A 18 15.70 -26.40 -2.19
N ILE A 19 15.90 -25.75 -1.03
CA ILE A 19 14.90 -25.65 0.03
C ILE A 19 14.68 -24.18 0.34
N LEU A 20 13.44 -23.71 0.29
CA LEU A 20 13.01 -22.42 0.81
C LEU A 20 12.26 -22.65 2.12
N SER A 21 12.83 -22.19 3.22
CA SER A 21 12.16 -22.21 4.53
C SER A 21 11.64 -20.83 4.89
N GLY A 22 10.37 -20.77 5.28
CA GLY A 22 9.84 -19.64 6.03
C GLY A 22 10.28 -19.65 7.49
N SER A 23 9.81 -18.66 8.26
CA SER A 23 10.11 -18.60 9.69
C SER A 23 9.47 -19.77 10.43
N ALA A 24 10.30 -20.73 10.83
CA ALA A 24 9.93 -21.85 11.67
C ALA A 24 9.34 -21.44 13.03
N SER A 25 9.58 -20.20 13.47
CA SER A 25 9.38 -19.81 14.86
C SER A 25 8.07 -19.07 15.14
N GLY A 26 7.32 -18.59 14.15
CA GLY A 26 6.21 -17.65 14.42
C GLY A 26 6.63 -16.36 15.16
N LEU A 27 7.92 -16.23 15.53
CA LEU A 27 8.49 -15.13 16.30
C LEU A 27 8.48 -13.83 15.51
N ALA A 28 8.44 -13.88 14.17
CA ALA A 28 8.32 -12.68 13.37
C ALA A 28 6.91 -12.06 13.48
N SER A 29 5.83 -12.85 13.43
CA SER A 29 4.46 -12.32 13.54
C SER A 29 4.03 -12.13 14.99
N ILE A 30 4.29 -13.10 15.87
CA ILE A 30 3.98 -13.03 17.31
C ILE A 30 4.91 -12.02 17.99
N GLY A 31 6.20 -12.01 17.67
CA GLY A 31 7.14 -11.01 18.20
C GLY A 31 6.84 -9.61 17.69
N LEU A 32 6.41 -9.44 16.43
CA LEU A 32 5.94 -8.13 15.93
C LEU A 32 4.67 -7.68 16.65
N GLN A 33 3.68 -8.55 16.80
CA GLN A 33 2.46 -8.22 17.54
C GLN A 33 2.77 -7.87 18.99
N ASN A 34 3.63 -8.64 19.67
CA ASN A 34 4.08 -8.36 21.02
C ASN A 34 4.85 -7.04 21.11
N LEU A 35 5.71 -6.75 20.14
CA LEU A 35 6.44 -5.49 20.05
C LEU A 35 5.48 -4.31 19.88
N VAL A 36 4.53 -4.40 18.94
CA VAL A 36 3.56 -3.32 18.70
C VAL A 36 2.64 -3.17 19.89
N LYS A 37 2.12 -4.26 20.45
CA LYS A 37 1.31 -4.28 21.67
C LYS A 37 2.06 -3.62 22.81
N ARG A 38 3.35 -3.90 22.99
CA ARG A 38 4.18 -3.26 24.03
C ARG A 38 4.21 -1.74 23.92
N TYR A 39 4.26 -1.17 22.71
CA TYR A 39 4.18 0.29 22.50
C TYR A 39 2.75 0.84 22.49
N THR A 40 1.75 0.03 22.19
CA THR A 40 0.37 0.49 21.92
C THR A 40 -0.65 0.05 22.97
N ASN A 41 -0.23 -0.72 23.97
CA ASN A 41 -1.04 -1.10 25.12
C ASN A 41 -1.08 0.04 26.14
N ILE A 42 -1.50 1.22 25.68
CA ILE A 42 -1.68 2.45 26.45
C ILE A 42 -3.01 3.08 26.05
N SER A 43 -3.71 3.68 27.01
CA SER A 43 -4.91 4.47 26.80
C SER A 43 -4.61 5.95 27.07
N LEU A 44 -5.45 6.83 26.56
CA LEU A 44 -5.41 8.24 26.96
C LEU A 44 -6.02 8.38 28.37
N PRO A 45 -5.69 9.41 29.15
CA PRO A 45 -6.24 9.54 30.51
C PRO A 45 -7.75 9.77 30.56
N ASP A 46 -8.34 10.25 29.46
CA ASP A 46 -9.76 10.55 29.28
C ASP A 46 -10.48 9.46 28.46
N ASP A 47 -9.82 8.33 28.17
CA ASP A 47 -10.35 7.26 27.33
C ASP A 47 -9.90 5.90 27.87
N ASP A 48 -10.84 5.02 28.19
CA ASP A 48 -10.52 3.67 28.65
C ASP A 48 -10.09 2.74 27.51
N LYS A 49 -10.28 3.17 26.25
CA LYS A 49 -9.92 2.38 25.08
C LYS A 49 -8.41 2.44 24.82
N LEU A 50 -7.78 1.27 24.80
CA LEU A 50 -6.35 1.13 24.48
C LEU A 50 -6.13 1.38 22.97
N ALA A 51 -5.03 2.03 22.59
CA ALA A 51 -4.66 2.14 21.18
C ALA A 51 -4.57 0.75 20.52
N TRP A 52 -4.03 -0.24 21.25
CA TRP A 52 -3.98 -1.63 20.81
C TRP A 52 -5.34 -2.19 20.40
N GLN A 53 -6.44 -1.84 21.08
CA GLN A 53 -7.78 -2.34 20.70
C GLN A 53 -8.26 -1.81 19.34
N ILE A 54 -7.70 -0.69 18.86
CA ILE A 54 -7.93 -0.16 17.52
C ILE A 54 -6.97 -0.81 16.51
N ILE A 55 -5.73 -1.06 16.94
CA ILE A 55 -4.62 -1.52 16.09
C ILE A 55 -4.64 -3.04 15.86
N GLU A 56 -4.97 -3.85 16.87
CA GLU A 56 -4.95 -5.31 16.86
C GLU A 56 -5.80 -5.96 15.75
N PRO A 57 -7.01 -5.47 15.42
CA PRO A 57 -7.80 -6.02 14.31
C PRO A 57 -7.05 -5.97 12.97
N HIS A 58 -6.12 -5.01 12.83
CA HIS A 58 -5.31 -4.84 11.61
C HIS A 58 -4.12 -5.80 11.49
N PHE A 59 -3.82 -6.56 12.56
CA PHE A 59 -2.89 -7.69 12.56
C PHE A 59 -3.58 -9.05 12.40
N SER A 60 -4.84 -9.16 12.86
CA SER A 60 -5.53 -10.46 13.05
C SER A 60 -6.59 -10.79 12.00
N GLN A 61 -7.19 -9.81 11.32
CA GLN A 61 -8.29 -10.04 10.36
C GLN A 61 -7.88 -9.74 8.91
N GLY A 62 -7.47 -10.76 8.16
CA GLY A 62 -7.13 -10.65 6.73
C GLY A 62 -5.73 -10.06 6.45
N PRO A 63 -5.34 -9.86 5.17
CA PRO A 63 -4.00 -9.44 4.81
C PRO A 63 -3.70 -8.10 5.50
N PRO A 64 -2.53 -7.99 6.13
CA PRO A 64 -2.28 -7.12 7.27
C PRO A 64 -2.27 -5.66 6.85
N ARG A 65 -2.81 -4.77 7.71
CA ARG A 65 -2.73 -3.33 7.46
C ARG A 65 -1.58 -2.62 8.14
N ILE A 66 -0.87 -3.32 9.01
CA ILE A 66 0.41 -2.87 9.54
C ILE A 66 1.43 -3.97 9.27
N ARG A 67 2.45 -3.60 8.50
CA ARG A 67 3.55 -4.48 8.10
C ARG A 67 4.77 -4.27 8.99
N LEU A 68 5.63 -5.27 9.06
CA LEU A 68 6.89 -5.20 9.81
C LEU A 68 7.72 -3.98 9.41
N GLU A 69 7.81 -3.69 8.11
CA GLU A 69 8.55 -2.54 7.58
C GLU A 69 7.94 -1.23 8.04
N THR A 70 6.60 -1.12 8.04
CA THR A 70 5.90 0.05 8.58
C THR A 70 6.22 0.23 10.06
N VAL A 71 6.21 -0.85 10.84
CA VAL A 71 6.55 -0.77 12.27
C VAL A 71 7.98 -0.29 12.47
N PHE A 72 8.93 -0.86 11.73
CA PHE A 72 10.32 -0.44 11.78
C PHE A 72 10.52 0.98 11.30
N ASP A 73 9.83 1.43 10.25
CA ASP A 73 9.90 2.80 9.77
C ASP A 73 9.38 3.78 10.84
N ILE A 74 8.27 3.46 11.51
CA ILE A 74 7.74 4.25 12.63
C ILE A 74 8.74 4.28 13.79
N ILE A 75 9.23 3.12 14.23
CA ILE A 75 10.20 3.05 15.34
C ILE A 75 11.47 3.82 14.97
N GLN A 76 11.97 3.70 13.74
CA GLN A 76 13.14 4.41 13.25
C GLN A 76 12.93 5.91 13.20
N GLN A 77 11.76 6.35 12.76
CA GLN A 77 11.44 7.76 12.62
C GLN A 77 11.36 8.46 13.98
N TYR A 78 10.76 7.81 14.97
CA TYR A 78 10.35 8.45 16.22
C TYR A 78 11.21 8.08 17.44
N ILE A 79 11.69 6.84 17.53
CA ILE A 79 12.29 6.30 18.77
C ILE A 79 13.76 5.92 18.57
N ASP A 80 14.04 5.07 17.61
CA ASP A 80 15.33 4.38 17.48
C ASP A 80 15.85 4.50 16.04
N PRO A 81 16.46 5.64 15.69
CA PRO A 81 16.90 5.91 14.32
C PRO A 81 17.93 4.90 13.78
N ASN A 82 18.63 4.19 14.65
CA ASN A 82 19.59 3.15 14.28
C ASN A 82 18.98 1.73 14.34
N LEU A 83 17.74 1.60 14.81
CA LEU A 83 17.04 0.33 15.05
C LEU A 83 17.85 -0.67 15.89
N SER A 84 18.55 -0.17 16.91
CA SER A 84 19.17 -0.95 17.99
C SER A 84 18.21 -1.91 18.69
N LEU A 85 16.89 -1.70 18.60
CA LEU A 85 15.86 -2.64 19.03
C LEU A 85 16.06 -4.04 18.43
N LEU A 86 16.60 -4.14 17.21
CA LEU A 86 16.92 -5.41 16.58
C LEU A 86 18.13 -6.12 17.22
N ASP A 87 18.92 -5.42 18.03
CA ASP A 87 20.03 -6.01 18.79
C ASP A 87 19.51 -7.04 19.80
N VAL A 88 18.24 -7.01 20.21
CA VAL A 88 17.68 -8.08 21.07
C VAL A 88 17.60 -9.42 20.36
N LEU A 89 17.46 -9.42 19.03
CA LEU A 89 17.60 -10.64 18.22
C LEU A 89 19.04 -11.19 18.24
N MET A 90 19.98 -10.48 18.88
CA MET A 90 21.39 -10.84 19.05
C MET A 90 21.74 -11.33 20.47
N THR A 91 21.08 -10.80 21.50
CA THR A 91 21.51 -10.94 22.90
C THR A 91 20.77 -12.02 23.66
N ASP A 92 19.45 -12.11 23.46
CA ASP A 92 18.62 -13.08 24.17
C ASP A 92 18.34 -14.22 23.22
N THR A 93 19.12 -15.29 23.35
CA THR A 93 19.05 -16.45 22.45
C THR A 93 17.65 -17.07 22.51
N PRO A 94 16.83 -16.96 21.45
CA PRO A 94 15.73 -17.90 21.29
C PRO A 94 16.34 -19.30 21.28
N THR A 95 15.67 -20.27 21.89
CA THR A 95 16.14 -21.64 21.88
C THR A 95 16.24 -22.14 20.44
N ILE A 96 17.40 -22.70 20.08
CA ILE A 96 17.61 -23.37 18.80
C ILE A 96 16.58 -24.51 18.72
N ASP A 97 15.60 -24.39 17.84
CA ASP A 97 14.60 -25.43 17.66
C ASP A 97 15.06 -26.52 16.67
N ARG A 98 14.23 -27.56 16.55
CA ARG A 98 14.46 -28.68 15.62
C ARG A 98 14.57 -28.20 14.17
N SER A 99 13.84 -27.17 13.76
CA SER A 99 13.85 -26.65 12.40
C SER A 99 15.20 -26.01 12.08
N HIS A 100 15.74 -25.18 12.97
CA HIS A 100 17.05 -24.55 12.80
C HIS A 100 18.15 -25.60 12.63
N TYR A 101 18.13 -26.65 13.46
CA TYR A 101 19.08 -27.76 13.36
C TYR A 101 18.99 -28.52 12.03
N ILE A 102 17.78 -28.87 11.58
CA ILE A 102 17.59 -29.58 10.32
C ILE A 102 18.00 -28.72 9.11
N LEU A 103 17.66 -27.42 9.12
CA LEU A 103 18.10 -26.51 8.06
C LEU A 103 19.62 -26.34 8.04
N ALA A 104 20.28 -26.33 9.20
CA ALA A 104 21.74 -26.30 9.29
C ALA A 104 22.38 -27.57 8.70
N MET A 105 21.80 -28.75 8.96
CA MET A 105 22.26 -30.01 8.34
C MET A 105 22.12 -29.98 6.82
N LEU A 106 21.01 -29.44 6.33
CA LEU A 106 20.73 -29.32 4.91
C LEU A 106 21.66 -28.33 4.22
N ALA A 107 21.99 -27.20 4.87
CA ALA A 107 22.89 -26.18 4.32
C ALA A 107 24.32 -26.69 4.06
N ILE A 108 24.73 -27.82 4.67
CA ILE A 108 26.01 -28.49 4.38
C ILE A 108 25.98 -29.23 3.03
N LYS A 109 24.80 -29.67 2.58
CA LYS A 109 24.63 -30.59 1.44
C LYS A 109 23.92 -29.96 0.24
N CYS A 110 23.07 -28.97 0.46
CA CYS A 110 22.22 -28.40 -0.56
C CYS A 110 22.07 -26.86 -0.41
N THR A 111 21.34 -26.26 -1.33
CA THR A 111 21.04 -24.82 -1.30
C THR A 111 19.82 -24.60 -0.40
N VAL A 112 20.04 -23.99 0.78
CA VAL A 112 18.96 -23.60 1.69
C VAL A 112 18.75 -22.10 1.60
N ILE A 113 17.56 -21.68 1.20
CA ILE A 113 17.10 -20.29 1.19
C ILE A 113 16.20 -20.10 2.41
N THR A 114 16.37 -18.99 3.13
CA THR A 114 15.51 -18.66 4.26
C THR A 114 15.10 -17.20 4.26
N THR A 115 13.87 -16.95 4.72
CA THR A 115 13.37 -15.61 5.04
C THR A 115 13.70 -15.18 6.47
N ASN A 116 14.38 -16.02 7.26
CA ASN A 116 14.81 -15.70 8.63
C ASN A 116 15.94 -14.67 8.63
N TYR A 117 15.82 -13.67 9.48
CA TYR A 117 16.85 -12.64 9.69
C TYR A 117 17.69 -12.88 10.97
N ASP A 118 17.26 -13.75 11.89
CA ASP A 118 18.05 -14.19 13.05
C ASP A 118 19.31 -14.98 12.63
N HIS A 119 20.12 -15.44 13.59
CA HIS A 119 21.36 -16.19 13.36
C HIS A 119 21.30 -17.64 13.89
N LEU A 120 20.09 -18.16 14.11
CA LEU A 120 19.88 -19.42 14.82
C LEU A 120 20.24 -20.66 13.99
N ILE A 121 20.09 -20.60 12.66
CA ILE A 121 20.52 -21.70 11.77
C ILE A 121 22.04 -21.83 11.82
N GLU A 122 22.76 -20.70 11.78
CA GLU A 122 24.20 -20.66 11.93
C GLU A 122 24.65 -21.20 13.29
N ASP A 123 24.01 -20.76 14.37
CA ASP A 123 24.32 -21.26 15.71
C ASP A 123 24.01 -22.76 15.84
N ALA A 124 22.93 -23.25 15.24
CA ALA A 124 22.63 -24.68 15.22
C ALA A 124 23.73 -25.49 14.52
N GLY A 125 24.21 -24.99 13.37
CA GLY A 125 25.33 -25.60 12.66
C GLY A 125 26.61 -25.58 13.48
N ARG A 126 26.89 -24.46 14.14
CA ARG A 126 28.08 -24.26 14.96
C ARG A 126 28.08 -25.15 16.20
N PHE A 127 26.98 -25.21 16.94
CA PHE A 127 26.89 -25.93 18.21
C PHE A 127 26.67 -27.43 18.04
N HIS A 128 26.00 -27.87 16.98
CA HIS A 128 25.58 -29.27 16.85
C HIS A 128 26.20 -30.03 15.68
N LEU A 129 26.80 -29.35 14.70
CA LEU A 129 27.36 -29.98 13.50
C LEU A 129 28.86 -29.71 13.31
N GLY A 130 29.39 -28.65 13.91
CA GLY A 130 30.81 -28.32 13.87
C GLY A 130 31.65 -29.23 14.79
N ASN A 131 32.83 -29.64 14.33
CA ASN A 131 33.85 -30.25 15.20
C ASN A 131 34.49 -29.21 16.15
N ASP A 132 34.35 -27.92 15.81
CA ASP A 132 34.78 -26.76 16.59
C ASP A 132 33.57 -25.82 16.71
N SER A 133 33.17 -25.50 17.94
CA SER A 133 32.05 -24.61 18.26
C SER A 133 32.28 -23.15 17.81
N ASN A 134 33.39 -22.86 17.13
CA ASN A 134 33.68 -21.56 16.55
C ASN A 134 33.55 -21.54 15.01
N ILE A 135 33.30 -22.69 14.37
CA ILE A 135 33.26 -22.82 12.90
C ILE A 135 31.86 -23.20 12.45
N ILE A 136 31.27 -22.40 11.56
CA ILE A 136 30.07 -22.81 10.84
C ILE A 136 30.48 -23.77 9.72
N PRO A 137 29.86 -24.96 9.60
CA PRO A 137 30.24 -25.94 8.59
C PRO A 137 29.72 -25.64 7.17
N PHE A 138 29.16 -24.45 6.93
CA PHE A 138 28.59 -24.03 5.64
C PHE A 138 28.76 -22.52 5.41
N ASN A 139 28.68 -22.11 4.14
CA ASN A 139 28.73 -20.71 3.75
C ASN A 139 27.38 -20.01 3.98
N VAL A 140 27.43 -18.71 4.33
CA VAL A 140 26.25 -17.85 4.51
C VAL A 140 26.28 -16.71 3.50
N PHE A 141 25.18 -16.54 2.76
CA PHE A 141 25.03 -15.59 1.67
C PHE A 141 23.86 -14.65 1.94
N CYS A 142 24.13 -13.37 2.27
CA CYS A 142 23.08 -12.41 2.60
C CYS A 142 23.09 -11.09 1.79
N THR A 143 24.15 -10.75 1.07
CA THR A 143 24.33 -9.46 0.36
C THR A 143 23.92 -9.54 -1.11
N GLU A 144 23.61 -8.41 -1.76
CA GLU A 144 23.27 -8.37 -3.20
C GLU A 144 24.41 -8.91 -4.07
N GLU A 145 25.66 -8.62 -3.69
CA GLU A 145 26.82 -9.14 -4.39
C GLU A 145 26.87 -10.68 -4.36
N HIS A 146 26.46 -11.31 -3.25
CA HIS A 146 26.37 -12.77 -3.19
C HIS A 146 25.32 -13.32 -4.15
N PHE A 147 24.12 -12.75 -4.19
CA PHE A 147 23.05 -13.18 -5.11
C PHE A 147 23.44 -12.97 -6.57
N LYS A 148 24.05 -11.82 -6.88
CA LYS A 148 24.60 -11.53 -8.21
C LYS A 148 25.67 -12.55 -8.61
N LYS A 149 26.67 -12.81 -7.77
CA LYS A 149 27.71 -13.81 -8.03
C LYS A 149 27.14 -15.21 -8.19
N GLY A 150 26.17 -15.59 -7.35
CA GLY A 150 25.46 -16.85 -7.48
C GLY A 150 24.85 -16.99 -8.88
N TYR A 151 24.09 -15.99 -9.30
CA TYR A 151 23.45 -15.93 -10.62
C TYR A 151 24.45 -15.83 -11.80
N ASP A 152 25.55 -15.11 -11.64
CA ASP A 152 26.57 -14.99 -12.68
C ASP A 152 27.31 -16.32 -12.87
N LEU A 153 27.68 -16.99 -11.78
CA LEU A 153 28.33 -18.31 -11.83
C LEU A 153 27.44 -19.32 -12.55
N ILE A 154 26.15 -19.29 -12.27
CA ILE A 154 25.12 -20.09 -12.94
C ILE A 154 25.16 -19.93 -14.47
N ASN A 155 25.28 -18.70 -14.97
CA ASN A 155 25.26 -18.42 -16.42
C ASN A 155 26.53 -18.86 -17.16
N THR A 156 27.61 -19.19 -16.43
CA THR A 156 28.89 -19.58 -17.05
C THR A 156 29.02 -21.07 -17.38
N SER A 157 27.93 -21.85 -17.33
CA SER A 157 27.88 -23.30 -17.64
C SER A 157 28.78 -24.21 -16.77
N ILE A 158 29.42 -23.67 -15.74
CA ILE A 158 30.03 -24.44 -14.66
C ILE A 158 28.93 -24.63 -13.63
N SER A 159 28.48 -25.87 -13.38
CA SER A 159 27.50 -26.15 -12.31
C SER A 159 28.09 -25.68 -10.98
N PRO A 160 27.76 -24.47 -10.48
CA PRO A 160 28.47 -23.92 -9.36
C PRO A 160 27.98 -24.63 -8.11
N ASN A 161 28.89 -24.86 -7.19
CA ASN A 161 28.51 -25.31 -5.87
C ASN A 161 27.78 -24.16 -5.14
N LEU A 162 26.45 -24.11 -5.26
CA LEU A 162 25.58 -23.13 -4.59
C LEU A 162 25.15 -23.60 -3.19
N ILE A 163 25.80 -24.63 -2.65
CA ILE A 163 25.52 -25.19 -1.32
C ILE A 163 25.82 -24.13 -0.25
N GLY A 164 24.92 -24.03 0.71
CA GLY A 164 25.00 -23.10 1.82
C GLY A 164 23.66 -22.48 2.18
N LEU A 165 23.72 -21.52 3.09
CA LEU A 165 22.58 -20.80 3.62
C LEU A 165 22.44 -19.43 2.95
N TRP A 166 21.36 -19.23 2.22
CA TRP A 166 21.03 -18.01 1.48
C TRP A 166 19.93 -17.23 2.21
N LYS A 167 20.28 -16.10 2.81
CA LYS A 167 19.37 -15.29 3.61
C LYS A 167 18.74 -14.20 2.76
N ILE A 168 17.56 -14.50 2.25
CA ILE A 168 16.91 -13.69 1.22
C ILE A 168 16.33 -12.37 1.74
N HIS A 169 16.20 -12.23 3.06
CA HIS A 169 15.88 -10.98 3.75
C HIS A 169 17.06 -10.33 4.45
N GLY A 170 18.28 -10.85 4.26
CA GLY A 170 19.42 -10.41 5.04
C GLY A 170 19.43 -11.03 6.45
N THR A 171 20.30 -10.53 7.32
CA THR A 171 20.48 -11.05 8.67
C THR A 171 21.02 -9.98 9.62
N VAL A 172 20.74 -10.13 10.91
CA VAL A 172 21.29 -9.26 11.96
C VAL A 172 22.75 -9.57 12.27
N ALA A 173 23.22 -10.78 11.97
CA ALA A 173 24.58 -11.21 12.26
C ALA A 173 25.12 -12.20 11.23
N ILE A 174 26.42 -12.14 10.99
CA ILE A 174 27.15 -13.17 10.26
C ILE A 174 28.38 -13.59 11.05
N TRP A 175 28.84 -14.81 10.84
CA TRP A 175 30.11 -15.25 11.41
C TRP A 175 31.23 -15.04 10.41
N LYS A 176 32.24 -14.24 10.80
CA LYS A 176 33.46 -13.99 10.03
C LYS A 176 34.66 -14.29 10.92
N ASN A 177 35.60 -15.10 10.43
CA ASN A 177 36.81 -15.46 11.16
C ASN A 177 36.54 -15.91 12.60
N GLN A 178 35.57 -16.83 12.79
CA GLN A 178 35.18 -17.36 14.10
C GLN A 178 34.58 -16.34 15.08
N GLN A 179 34.26 -15.13 14.61
CA GLN A 179 33.61 -14.10 15.41
C GLN A 179 32.27 -13.74 14.80
N ARG A 180 31.28 -13.54 15.66
CA ARG A 180 29.98 -12.99 15.28
C ARG A 180 30.14 -11.50 15.00
N VAL A 181 29.93 -11.11 13.76
CA VAL A 181 29.98 -9.73 13.27
C VAL A 181 28.56 -9.24 13.02
N LEU A 182 28.23 -8.09 13.62
CA LEU A 182 26.97 -7.42 13.39
C LEU A 182 26.88 -6.98 11.94
N VAL A 183 25.75 -7.27 11.29
CA VAL A 183 25.39 -6.62 10.04
C VAL A 183 24.43 -5.50 10.42
N ARG A 184 24.84 -4.24 10.21
CA ARG A 184 23.93 -3.15 10.58
C ARG A 184 22.66 -3.29 9.75
N ALA A 185 21.54 -2.99 10.39
CA ALA A 185 20.27 -3.28 9.78
C ALA A 185 20.06 -2.50 8.47
N ASP A 186 20.68 -1.33 8.30
CA ASP A 186 20.71 -0.49 7.10
C ASP A 186 21.85 -0.76 6.10
N GLU A 187 22.77 -1.69 6.40
CA GLU A 187 23.84 -2.13 5.48
C GLU A 187 23.37 -3.22 4.50
N ASP A 188 24.10 -3.41 3.39
CA ASP A 188 23.81 -4.51 2.46
C ASP A 188 23.88 -5.87 3.17
N GLY A 189 22.82 -6.65 3.03
CA GLY A 189 22.63 -7.91 3.75
C GLY A 189 22.08 -7.77 5.16
N GLY A 190 21.81 -6.56 5.65
CA GLY A 190 21.01 -6.30 6.84
C GLY A 190 19.50 -6.41 6.55
N PRO A 191 18.67 -6.70 7.57
CA PRO A 191 17.23 -6.88 7.41
C PRO A 191 16.53 -5.64 6.88
N ILE A 192 16.81 -4.45 7.42
CA ILE A 192 16.11 -3.23 6.98
C ILE A 192 16.56 -2.85 5.57
N ALA A 193 17.84 -2.89 5.25
CA ALA A 193 18.30 -2.55 3.90
C ALA A 193 17.66 -3.46 2.86
N THR A 194 17.55 -4.75 3.18
CA THR A 194 16.94 -5.73 2.29
C THR A 194 15.43 -5.53 2.19
N LEU A 195 14.71 -5.42 3.31
CA LEU A 195 13.26 -5.18 3.33
C LEU A 195 12.90 -3.82 2.71
N LYS A 196 13.69 -2.77 2.97
CA LYS A 196 13.59 -1.51 2.27
C LYS A 196 13.82 -1.71 0.79
N ARG A 197 14.84 -2.40 0.30
CA ARG A 197 14.99 -2.62 -1.16
C ARG A 197 13.80 -3.39 -1.78
N LEU A 198 13.29 -4.39 -1.07
CA LEU A 198 12.09 -5.13 -1.46
C LEU A 198 10.87 -4.21 -1.54
N SER A 199 10.77 -3.27 -0.60
CA SER A 199 9.70 -2.27 -0.56
C SER A 199 9.90 -1.13 -1.59
N LEU A 200 11.07 -0.51 -1.67
CA LEU A 200 11.40 0.66 -2.48
C LEU A 200 11.24 0.43 -3.99
N THR A 201 11.81 -0.65 -4.53
CA THR A 201 12.02 -0.78 -5.99
C THR A 201 11.09 -1.76 -6.68
N ARG A 202 10.19 -2.42 -5.95
CA ARG A 202 9.60 -3.69 -6.36
C ARG A 202 10.71 -4.68 -6.75
N GLU A 203 11.40 -5.20 -5.73
CA GLU A 203 12.24 -6.41 -5.80
C GLU A 203 13.75 -6.15 -5.99
N SER A 204 14.58 -6.83 -5.20
CA SER A 204 15.98 -7.06 -5.59
C SER A 204 16.00 -7.87 -6.88
N ILE A 205 16.50 -7.26 -7.95
CA ILE A 205 16.64 -7.91 -9.27
C ILE A 205 17.50 -9.16 -9.14
N GLU A 206 18.60 -9.09 -8.38
CA GLU A 206 19.57 -10.18 -8.28
C GLU A 206 19.03 -11.34 -7.43
N ARG A 207 18.37 -11.07 -6.30
CA ARG A 207 17.69 -12.11 -5.50
C ARG A 207 16.60 -12.81 -6.29
N ARG A 208 15.77 -12.05 -7.03
CA ARG A 208 14.72 -12.61 -7.88
C ARG A 208 15.30 -13.49 -8.98
N ARG A 209 16.31 -13.01 -9.70
CA ARG A 209 16.98 -13.78 -10.76
C ARG A 209 17.58 -15.07 -10.22
N PHE A 210 18.27 -14.99 -9.09
CA PHE A 210 18.82 -16.15 -8.41
C PHE A 210 17.74 -17.17 -8.06
N LEU A 211 16.64 -16.73 -7.45
CA LEU A 211 15.54 -17.62 -7.07
C LEU A 211 14.81 -18.22 -8.29
N HIS A 212 14.51 -17.41 -9.31
CA HIS A 212 13.88 -17.87 -10.56
C HIS A 212 14.71 -18.97 -11.20
N TYR A 213 16.02 -18.77 -11.28
CA TYR A 213 16.90 -19.80 -11.79
C TYR A 213 16.79 -21.10 -10.99
N LEU A 214 16.80 -21.03 -9.65
CA LEU A 214 16.71 -22.24 -8.82
C LEU A 214 15.38 -22.97 -9.02
N LEU A 215 14.27 -22.23 -9.14
CA LEU A 215 12.96 -22.82 -9.44
C LEU A 215 12.89 -23.48 -10.83
N GLU A 216 13.56 -22.90 -11.82
CA GLU A 216 13.53 -23.37 -13.21
C GLU A 216 14.49 -24.55 -13.46
N THR A 217 15.53 -24.71 -12.63
CA THR A 217 16.61 -25.68 -12.88
C THR A 217 16.74 -26.78 -11.84
N ARG A 218 16.04 -26.69 -10.70
CA ARG A 218 16.21 -27.61 -9.57
C ARG A 218 14.89 -28.05 -8.96
N PRO A 219 14.82 -29.28 -8.40
CA PRO A 219 13.75 -29.64 -7.49
C PRO A 219 13.73 -28.66 -6.31
N PHE A 220 12.54 -28.14 -6.01
CA PHE A 220 12.39 -27.06 -5.04
C PHE A 220 11.40 -27.47 -3.94
N ILE A 221 11.84 -27.42 -2.68
CA ILE A 221 10.97 -27.67 -1.52
C ILE A 221 10.69 -26.33 -0.84
N ILE A 222 9.42 -26.02 -0.61
CA ILE A 222 9.00 -24.89 0.22
C ILE A 222 8.45 -25.46 1.52
N ILE A 223 8.92 -25.00 2.66
CA ILE A 223 8.50 -25.50 3.97
C ILE A 223 8.27 -24.38 4.97
N ASN A 224 7.22 -24.52 5.79
CA ASN A 224 6.88 -23.58 6.87
C ASN A 224 6.86 -22.12 6.42
N TYR A 225 6.48 -21.89 5.17
CA TYR A 225 6.44 -20.57 4.58
C TYR A 225 4.99 -20.18 4.37
N SER A 226 4.53 -19.16 5.11
CA SER A 226 3.14 -18.75 5.04
C SER A 226 2.79 -18.12 3.69
N ALA A 227 3.78 -17.54 3.03
CA ALA A 227 3.61 -16.81 1.77
C ALA A 227 2.53 -15.71 1.82
N THR A 228 2.08 -15.33 3.01
CA THR A 228 0.96 -14.41 3.21
C THR A 228 1.32 -12.98 2.83
N ASP A 229 2.61 -12.64 2.80
CA ASP A 229 3.08 -11.36 2.31
C ASP A 229 3.47 -11.43 0.82
N ASP A 230 2.74 -10.69 0.00
CA ASP A 230 2.99 -10.58 -1.44
C ASP A 230 4.17 -9.65 -1.80
N PHE A 231 4.85 -9.06 -0.82
CA PHE A 231 6.13 -8.37 -1.04
C PHE A 231 7.35 -9.19 -0.62
N ASP A 232 7.11 -10.38 -0.09
CA ASP A 232 8.10 -11.40 0.19
C ASP A 232 8.34 -12.25 -1.09
N VAL A 233 9.04 -13.37 -0.94
CA VAL A 233 9.42 -14.32 -1.98
C VAL A 233 8.22 -14.82 -2.80
N THR A 234 7.01 -14.88 -2.23
CA THR A 234 5.77 -15.30 -2.91
C THR A 234 5.57 -14.68 -4.29
N ARG A 235 5.86 -13.38 -4.44
CA ARG A 235 5.73 -12.69 -5.72
C ARG A 235 6.72 -13.20 -6.77
N TRP A 236 7.93 -13.55 -6.34
CA TRP A 236 8.92 -14.17 -7.21
C TRP A 236 8.50 -15.57 -7.60
N LEU A 237 7.96 -16.35 -6.66
CA LEU A 237 7.42 -17.68 -6.95
C LEU A 237 6.29 -17.62 -8.00
N LYS A 238 5.39 -16.63 -7.89
CA LYS A 238 4.30 -16.39 -8.85
C LYS A 238 4.79 -16.01 -10.25
N THR A 239 5.98 -15.43 -10.40
CA THR A 239 6.46 -14.86 -11.67
C THR A 239 7.42 -15.77 -12.44
N VAL A 240 7.78 -16.93 -11.88
CA VAL A 240 8.56 -17.93 -12.60
C VAL A 240 7.80 -18.41 -13.85
N LYS A 241 8.53 -18.65 -14.95
CA LYS A 241 7.91 -19.02 -16.23
C LYS A 241 7.66 -20.52 -16.33
N VAL A 242 8.68 -21.33 -16.01
CA VAL A 242 8.64 -22.78 -16.16
C VAL A 242 9.34 -23.43 -14.96
N PRO A 243 8.67 -23.55 -13.80
CA PRO A 243 9.26 -24.21 -12.65
C PRO A 243 9.44 -25.71 -12.94
N LEU A 244 10.53 -26.31 -12.47
CA LEU A 244 10.84 -27.71 -12.74
C LEU A 244 9.85 -28.65 -12.03
N ASN A 245 9.92 -28.68 -10.70
CA ASN A 245 8.99 -29.36 -9.78
C ASN A 245 9.07 -28.68 -8.41
N VAL A 246 7.93 -28.30 -7.85
CA VAL A 246 7.84 -27.65 -6.54
C VAL A 246 7.01 -28.49 -5.57
N LEU A 247 7.60 -28.81 -4.43
CA LEU A 247 6.94 -29.46 -3.30
C LEU A 247 6.74 -28.45 -2.18
N TRP A 248 5.50 -28.14 -1.83
CA TRP A 248 5.15 -27.27 -0.71
C TRP A 248 4.71 -28.08 0.49
N ILE A 249 5.41 -27.98 1.61
CA ILE A 249 5.07 -28.65 2.87
C ILE A 249 4.43 -27.61 3.79
N GLN A 250 3.12 -27.71 3.93
CA GLN A 250 2.27 -26.86 4.75
C GLN A 250 2.05 -27.51 6.12
N HIS A 251 2.36 -26.79 7.20
CA HIS A 251 1.96 -27.22 8.54
C HIS A 251 0.47 -26.90 8.76
N ILE A 252 -0.30 -27.89 9.19
CA ILE A 252 -1.69 -27.72 9.65
C ILE A 252 -1.85 -28.50 10.95
N ASP A 253 -2.29 -27.81 12.00
CA ASP A 253 -2.51 -28.41 13.31
C ASP A 253 -3.59 -29.49 13.27
N ASN A 254 -3.42 -30.51 14.13
CA ASN A 254 -4.39 -31.59 14.34
C ASN A 254 -4.69 -32.47 13.11
N LEU A 255 -3.82 -32.48 12.09
CA LEU A 255 -3.86 -33.50 11.04
C LEU A 255 -3.37 -34.85 11.58
N LEU A 256 -4.16 -35.91 11.36
CA LEU A 256 -3.80 -37.28 11.71
C LEU A 256 -2.75 -37.87 10.77
N GLU A 257 -2.89 -37.60 9.47
CA GLU A 257 -1.99 -38.09 8.42
C GLU A 257 -1.70 -36.98 7.39
N PRO A 258 -0.52 -37.00 6.74
CA PRO A 258 -0.22 -36.08 5.65
C PRO A 258 -1.20 -36.24 4.47
N ILE A 259 -1.68 -35.14 3.92
CA ILE A 259 -2.57 -35.11 2.74
C ILE A 259 -1.83 -34.46 1.58
N ILE A 260 -1.90 -35.08 0.39
CA ILE A 260 -1.24 -34.61 -0.83
C ILE A 260 -2.29 -33.96 -1.74
N TRP A 261 -1.94 -32.80 -2.28
CA TRP A 261 -2.76 -32.01 -3.18
C TRP A 261 -1.97 -31.65 -4.45
N ASN A 262 -2.66 -31.57 -5.58
CA ASN A 262 -2.14 -30.97 -6.79
C ASN A 262 -2.48 -29.47 -6.80
N GLY A 263 -1.58 -28.62 -7.29
CA GLY A 263 -1.82 -27.19 -7.48
C GLY A 263 -3.08 -26.88 -8.31
N ILE A 264 -3.45 -27.74 -9.27
CA ILE A 264 -4.71 -27.60 -10.03
C ILE A 264 -5.93 -27.69 -9.10
N ASP A 265 -5.92 -28.64 -8.16
CA ASP A 265 -7.06 -28.84 -7.24
C ASP A 265 -7.21 -27.65 -6.29
N ILE A 266 -6.08 -27.10 -5.84
CA ILE A 266 -6.05 -25.90 -4.99
C ILE A 266 -6.60 -24.69 -5.77
N ALA A 267 -6.13 -24.49 -7.00
CA ALA A 267 -6.56 -23.37 -7.84
C ALA A 267 -8.07 -23.40 -8.18
N ASN A 268 -8.61 -24.60 -8.41
CA ASN A 268 -10.04 -24.80 -8.66
C ASN A 268 -10.90 -24.74 -7.40
N GLY A 269 -10.30 -24.60 -6.23
CA GLY A 269 -11.01 -24.61 -4.95
C GLY A 269 -11.69 -25.95 -4.63
N ILE A 270 -11.16 -27.06 -5.14
CA ILE A 270 -11.72 -28.41 -4.99
C ILE A 270 -11.73 -28.93 -3.53
N PRO A 271 -10.92 -28.42 -2.58
CA PRO A 271 -11.24 -28.61 -1.18
C PRO A 271 -12.31 -27.61 -0.73
N ASN A 272 -13.49 -28.08 -0.29
CA ASN A 272 -14.46 -27.22 0.44
C ASN A 272 -13.86 -26.59 1.73
N ASN A 273 -12.63 -26.97 2.11
CA ASN A 273 -11.84 -26.45 3.22
C ASN A 273 -10.63 -25.57 2.77
N ILE A 274 -10.73 -24.79 1.68
CA ILE A 274 -9.68 -23.82 1.27
C ILE A 274 -9.22 -22.91 2.42
N THR A 275 -10.07 -22.68 3.42
CA THR A 275 -9.78 -21.83 4.59
C THR A 275 -8.55 -22.26 5.39
N SER A 276 -8.08 -23.50 5.25
CA SER A 276 -6.86 -23.98 5.93
C SER A 276 -5.56 -23.79 5.13
N PHE A 277 -5.64 -23.40 3.85
CA PHE A 277 -4.44 -23.11 3.07
C PHE A 277 -3.98 -21.67 3.24
N ASP A 278 -2.66 -21.51 3.19
CA ASP A 278 -2.05 -20.21 3.13
C ASP A 278 -2.47 -19.45 1.86
N ARG A 279 -2.82 -18.17 2.04
CA ARG A 279 -3.28 -17.32 0.93
C ARG A 279 -2.23 -17.16 -0.17
N GLY A 280 -0.95 -17.13 0.21
CA GLY A 280 0.14 -17.06 -0.74
C GLY A 280 0.24 -18.29 -1.63
N LEU A 281 0.04 -19.46 -1.04
CA LEU A 281 -0.03 -20.73 -1.76
C LEU A 281 -1.21 -20.74 -2.73
N ILE A 282 -2.43 -20.37 -2.28
CA ILE A 282 -3.61 -20.31 -3.13
C ILE A 282 -3.37 -19.35 -4.30
N ALA A 283 -2.87 -18.14 -4.01
CA ALA A 283 -2.62 -17.15 -5.04
C ALA A 283 -1.54 -17.60 -6.04
N MET A 284 -0.51 -18.33 -5.59
CA MET A 284 0.48 -18.94 -6.46
C MET A 284 -0.13 -20.02 -7.33
N ALA A 285 -0.92 -20.93 -6.75
CA ALA A 285 -1.62 -21.99 -7.47
C ALA A 285 -2.55 -21.42 -8.55
N CYS A 286 -3.37 -20.41 -8.23
CA CYS A 286 -4.23 -19.73 -9.21
C CYS A 286 -3.40 -19.08 -10.33
N THR A 287 -2.35 -18.34 -9.99
CA THR A 287 -1.47 -17.69 -10.99
C THR A 287 -0.82 -18.73 -11.92
N TRP A 288 -0.40 -19.87 -11.38
CA TRP A 288 0.19 -20.95 -12.14
C TRP A 288 -0.84 -21.71 -12.97
N HIS A 289 -2.08 -21.81 -12.48
CA HIS A 289 -3.19 -22.43 -13.19
C HIS A 289 -3.56 -21.63 -14.43
N GLU A 290 -3.67 -20.30 -14.31
CA GLU A 290 -3.88 -19.38 -15.44
C GLU A 290 -2.81 -19.52 -16.54
N ARG A 291 -1.60 -19.96 -16.16
CA ARG A 291 -0.46 -20.19 -17.07
C ARG A 291 -0.32 -21.63 -17.55
N GLY A 292 -1.17 -22.55 -17.07
CA GLY A 292 -1.10 -23.97 -17.42
C GLY A 292 0.11 -24.71 -16.83
N ILE A 293 0.64 -24.25 -15.69
CA ILE A 293 1.81 -24.84 -15.00
C ILE A 293 1.54 -25.24 -13.55
N ALA A 294 0.27 -25.23 -13.11
CA ALA A 294 -0.10 -25.60 -11.74
C ALA A 294 0.15 -27.08 -11.40
N ASP A 295 0.25 -27.95 -12.41
CA ASP A 295 0.62 -29.36 -12.26
C ASP A 295 2.05 -29.56 -11.74
N ARG A 296 2.91 -28.53 -11.83
CA ARG A 296 4.26 -28.50 -11.28
C ARG A 296 4.30 -28.29 -9.77
N LEU A 297 3.17 -27.95 -9.15
CA LEU A 297 3.04 -27.73 -7.72
C LEU A 297 2.38 -28.93 -7.05
N ILE A 298 3.10 -29.58 -6.15
CA ILE A 298 2.58 -30.58 -5.23
C ILE A 298 2.57 -29.95 -3.84
N VAL A 299 1.45 -30.04 -3.14
CA VAL A 299 1.34 -29.56 -1.75
C VAL A 299 1.10 -30.74 -0.83
N VAL A 300 1.84 -30.79 0.28
CA VAL A 300 1.64 -31.75 1.36
C VAL A 300 1.25 -30.97 2.60
N THR A 301 0.06 -31.22 3.12
CA THR A 301 -0.37 -30.70 4.42
C THR A 301 -0.10 -31.74 5.49
N THR A 302 0.60 -31.38 6.57
CA THR A 302 0.99 -32.30 7.65
C THR A 302 1.02 -31.57 9.00
N SER A 303 0.90 -32.32 10.11
CA SER A 303 1.10 -31.80 11.47
C SER A 303 2.55 -31.91 11.97
N ASP A 304 3.45 -32.53 11.19
CA ASP A 304 4.89 -32.57 11.45
C ASP A 304 5.67 -32.31 10.15
N SER A 305 5.73 -31.03 9.74
CA SER A 305 6.42 -30.62 8.51
C SER A 305 7.92 -30.95 8.52
N ILE A 306 8.58 -30.81 9.67
CA ILE A 306 10.01 -31.10 9.83
C ILE A 306 10.26 -32.62 9.80
N GLY A 307 9.42 -33.42 10.47
CA GLY A 307 9.49 -34.87 10.39
C GLY A 307 9.33 -35.37 8.96
N PHE A 308 8.34 -34.82 8.23
CA PHE A 308 8.14 -35.14 6.82
C PHE A 308 9.35 -34.73 5.96
N LEU A 309 9.96 -33.56 6.21
CA LEU A 309 11.17 -33.13 5.52
C LEU A 309 12.35 -34.08 5.75
N ILE A 310 12.55 -34.55 6.98
CA ILE A 310 13.60 -35.51 7.33
C ILE A 310 13.40 -36.82 6.56
N GLU A 311 12.16 -37.32 6.48
CA GLU A 311 11.82 -38.55 5.79
C GLU A 311 12.16 -38.48 4.29
N ILE A 312 11.75 -37.41 3.61
CA ILE A 312 11.95 -37.28 2.15
C ILE A 312 13.40 -36.96 1.77
N THR A 313 14.17 -36.32 2.65
CA THR A 313 15.58 -36.00 2.42
C THR A 313 16.54 -37.09 2.87
N HIS A 314 16.02 -38.15 3.52
CA HIS A 314 16.80 -39.24 4.11
C HIS A 314 17.96 -38.73 4.98
N LEU A 315 17.73 -37.67 5.75
CA LEU A 315 18.70 -37.24 6.74
C LEU A 315 18.80 -38.33 7.80
N ASN A 316 19.96 -38.99 7.87
CA ASN A 316 20.34 -39.83 9.01
C ASN A 316 20.48 -38.93 10.24
N THR A 317 19.37 -38.56 10.85
CA THR A 317 19.37 -37.96 12.17
C THR A 317 19.76 -39.08 13.13
N TYR A 318 21.01 -39.07 13.62
CA TYR A 318 21.38 -39.93 14.73
C TYR A 318 20.47 -39.54 15.91
N THR A 319 19.44 -40.36 16.14
CA THR A 319 18.33 -40.14 17.10
C THR A 319 18.74 -40.32 18.56
N GLU A 320 20.03 -40.38 18.89
CA GLU A 320 20.46 -40.52 20.27
C GLU A 320 20.39 -39.18 21.00
N LYS A 321 19.32 -39.00 21.79
CA LYS A 321 19.24 -38.14 22.99
C LYS A 321 19.09 -36.62 22.86
N TYR A 322 18.67 -36.05 21.74
CA TYR A 322 18.17 -34.66 21.77
C TYR A 322 16.71 -34.59 22.22
N HIS A 323 16.46 -34.83 23.51
CA HIS A 323 15.28 -34.28 24.19
C HIS A 323 15.53 -32.77 24.35
N MET A 324 15.18 -31.99 23.33
CA MET A 324 14.93 -30.57 23.54
C MET A 324 13.66 -30.53 24.37
N ASP A 325 13.79 -30.35 25.69
CA ASP A 325 12.67 -29.91 26.50
C ASP A 325 12.13 -28.67 25.78
N LYS A 326 10.91 -28.78 25.25
CA LYS A 326 10.10 -27.61 24.90
C LYS A 326 9.80 -26.90 26.22
N THR A 327 10.80 -26.26 26.81
CA THR A 327 10.52 -25.15 27.69
C THR A 327 9.88 -24.13 26.77
N ASP A 328 8.54 -24.05 26.82
CA ASP A 328 7.75 -22.96 26.27
C ASP A 328 8.23 -21.68 26.98
N SER A 329 9.39 -21.17 26.57
CA SER A 329 9.90 -19.90 27.03
C SER A 329 9.11 -18.82 26.29
N ASN A 330 7.85 -18.66 26.69
CA ASN A 330 7.09 -17.43 26.53
C ASN A 330 7.66 -16.32 27.43
N GLU A 331 8.91 -16.44 27.91
CA GLU A 331 9.59 -15.36 28.61
C GLU A 331 9.67 -14.18 27.64
N GLU A 332 8.94 -13.13 27.97
CA GLU A 332 8.95 -11.88 27.21
C GLU A 332 10.41 -11.41 27.06
N TYR A 333 10.83 -11.16 25.82
CA TYR A 333 12.15 -10.61 25.52
C TYR A 333 12.45 -9.43 26.47
N PRO A 334 13.60 -9.42 27.16
CA PRO A 334 13.95 -8.43 28.18
C PRO A 334 14.38 -7.10 27.56
N LEU A 335 13.57 -6.57 26.63
CA LEU A 335 13.63 -5.18 26.25
C LEU A 335 13.32 -4.31 27.49
N SER A 336 13.91 -3.13 27.59
CA SER A 336 13.50 -2.13 28.57
C SER A 336 12.07 -1.67 28.28
N LEU A 337 11.22 -1.52 29.29
CA LEU A 337 9.85 -1.02 29.09
C LEU A 337 9.88 0.32 28.35
N PRO A 338 9.06 0.51 27.29
CA PRO A 338 9.02 1.78 26.59
C PRO A 338 8.56 2.88 27.55
N THR A 339 9.11 4.08 27.38
CA THR A 339 8.66 5.23 28.15
C THR A 339 7.21 5.56 27.76
N ARG A 340 6.45 6.22 28.64
CA ARG A 340 5.09 6.67 28.29
C ARG A 340 5.08 7.51 27.02
N TRP A 341 6.06 8.39 26.83
CA TRP A 341 6.21 9.18 25.61
C TRP A 341 6.36 8.30 24.37
N GLN A 342 7.23 7.28 24.43
CA GLN A 342 7.41 6.31 23.35
C GLN A 342 6.11 5.56 23.02
N CYS A 343 5.32 5.19 24.03
CA CYS A 343 4.03 4.55 23.79
C CYS A 343 3.05 5.48 23.07
N TYR A 344 2.91 6.74 23.53
CA TYR A 344 2.00 7.69 22.90
C TYR A 344 2.41 8.05 21.47
N ILE A 345 3.70 8.32 21.21
CA ILE A 345 4.18 8.70 19.88
C ILE A 345 4.03 7.54 18.88
N VAL A 346 4.33 6.30 19.27
CA VAL A 346 4.16 5.12 18.38
C VAL A 346 2.68 4.83 18.17
N SER A 347 1.85 4.91 19.21
CA SER A 347 0.40 4.73 19.07
C SER A 347 -0.18 5.75 18.11
N GLY A 348 0.16 7.03 18.25
CA GLY A 348 -0.25 8.08 17.33
C GLY A 348 0.24 7.82 15.90
N ALA A 349 1.50 7.41 15.71
CA ALA A 349 2.06 7.13 14.40
C ALA A 349 1.38 5.93 13.71
N MET A 350 1.10 4.85 14.44
CA MET A 350 0.37 3.68 13.93
C MET A 350 -1.07 4.03 13.55
N LEU A 351 -1.77 4.78 14.41
CA LEU A 351 -3.13 5.26 14.14
C LEU A 351 -3.15 6.19 12.91
N SER A 352 -2.17 7.09 12.79
CA SER A 352 -2.01 7.96 11.63
C SER A 352 -1.76 7.17 10.34
N HIS A 353 -0.90 6.14 10.38
CA HIS A 353 -0.69 5.23 9.24
C HIS A 353 -1.99 4.54 8.80
N LEU A 354 -2.80 4.14 9.78
CA LEU A 354 -4.11 3.55 9.58
C LEU A 354 -5.22 4.57 9.24
N SER A 355 -4.88 5.85 9.10
CA SER A 355 -5.79 6.97 8.82
C SER A 355 -6.80 7.32 9.93
N TYR A 356 -6.58 6.87 11.17
CA TYR A 356 -7.29 7.32 12.38
C TYR A 356 -6.73 8.66 12.88
N PHE A 357 -6.78 9.72 12.05
CA PHE A 357 -6.08 10.98 12.33
C PHE A 357 -6.59 11.72 13.57
N SER A 358 -7.89 11.62 13.87
CA SER A 358 -8.48 12.23 15.07
C SER A 358 -7.91 11.59 16.35
N GLU A 359 -7.92 10.25 16.42
CA GLU A 359 -7.32 9.51 17.52
C GLU A 359 -5.80 9.73 17.55
N ALA A 360 -5.13 9.61 16.41
CA ALA A 360 -3.69 9.83 16.30
C ALA A 360 -3.27 11.19 16.86
N LYS A 361 -4.00 12.26 16.53
CA LYS A 361 -3.78 13.60 17.06
C LYS A 361 -3.87 13.62 18.58
N ARG A 362 -4.89 12.99 19.19
CA ARG A 362 -5.01 12.94 20.66
C ARG A 362 -3.79 12.28 21.31
N TYR A 363 -3.28 11.18 20.72
CA TYR A 363 -2.05 10.52 21.18
C TYR A 363 -0.81 11.42 21.01
N PHE A 364 -0.68 12.14 19.90
CA PHE A 364 0.42 13.09 19.70
C PHE A 364 0.36 14.32 20.62
N ASP A 365 -0.83 14.87 20.85
CA ASP A 365 -1.06 15.97 21.80
C ASP A 365 -0.66 15.54 23.21
N TYR A 366 -1.00 14.31 23.61
CA TYR A 366 -0.63 13.79 24.92
C TYR A 366 0.87 13.50 25.04
N ALA A 367 1.50 12.97 23.98
CA ALA A 367 2.96 12.86 23.90
C ALA A 367 3.64 14.23 24.05
N THR A 368 3.07 15.27 23.44
CA THR A 368 3.54 16.66 23.57
C THR A 368 3.37 17.16 25.01
N HIS A 369 2.21 16.94 25.63
CA HIS A 369 1.90 17.38 26.98
C HIS A 369 2.84 16.82 28.05
N ILE A 370 3.24 15.55 27.94
CA ILE A 370 4.14 14.91 28.91
C ILE A 370 5.63 15.15 28.64
N SER A 371 5.95 15.87 27.55
CA SER A 371 7.31 16.22 27.17
C SER A 371 7.66 17.65 27.60
N ILE A 372 8.94 17.93 27.82
CA ILE A 372 9.40 19.25 28.24
C ILE A 372 9.57 20.13 26.99
N GLU A 373 9.01 21.35 27.00
CA GLU A 373 9.14 22.29 25.90
C GLU A 373 10.60 22.54 25.51
N GLY A 374 10.88 22.61 24.20
CA GLY A 374 12.25 22.74 23.67
C GLY A 374 13.08 21.45 23.64
N THR A 375 12.54 20.31 24.11
CA THR A 375 13.18 19.01 23.93
C THR A 375 12.91 18.41 22.56
N ARG A 376 13.68 17.36 22.21
CA ARG A 376 13.49 16.59 20.98
C ARG A 376 12.12 15.95 20.92
N GLU A 377 11.73 15.33 22.01
CA GLU A 377 10.47 14.62 22.22
C GLU A 377 9.27 15.55 21.99
N TYR A 378 9.34 16.76 22.55
CA TYR A 378 8.33 17.80 22.37
C TYR A 378 8.20 18.21 20.90
N CYS A 379 9.32 18.52 20.25
CA CYS A 379 9.30 18.97 18.87
C CYS A 379 8.74 17.92 17.91
N ILE A 380 9.16 16.66 18.09
CA ILE A 380 8.70 15.54 17.27
C ILE A 380 7.19 15.31 17.46
N ALA A 381 6.72 15.28 18.71
CA ALA A 381 5.31 15.04 19.00
C ALA A 381 4.42 16.18 18.48
N ARG A 382 4.83 17.44 18.67
CA ARG A 382 4.07 18.61 18.23
C ARG A 382 3.99 18.72 16.69
N LEU A 383 5.08 18.41 15.98
CA LEU A 383 5.07 18.34 14.52
C LEU A 383 4.17 17.19 14.01
N ALA A 384 4.20 16.03 14.66
CA ALA A 384 3.31 14.91 14.31
C ALA A 384 1.82 15.23 14.56
N ALA A 385 1.50 15.91 15.66
CA ALA A 385 0.16 16.42 15.96
C ALA A 385 -0.32 17.42 14.90
N ALA A 386 0.57 18.34 14.47
CA ALA A 386 0.28 19.27 13.40
C ALA A 386 -0.04 18.53 12.08
N GLU A 387 0.73 17.50 11.72
CA GLU A 387 0.45 16.69 10.53
C GLU A 387 -0.90 15.98 10.59
N ALA A 388 -1.23 15.35 11.72
CA ALA A 388 -2.53 14.71 11.92
C ALA A 388 -3.68 15.74 11.80
N SER A 389 -3.49 16.94 12.36
CA SER A 389 -4.47 18.03 12.28
C SER A 389 -4.75 18.48 10.85
N ILE A 390 -3.73 18.51 9.99
CA ILE A 390 -3.90 18.85 8.57
C ILE A 390 -4.82 17.85 7.88
N GLU A 391 -4.68 16.58 8.25
CA GLU A 391 -5.45 15.47 7.65
C GLU A 391 -6.88 15.35 8.18
N ILE A 392 -7.15 15.78 9.42
CA ILE A 392 -8.53 15.92 9.95
C ILE A 392 -9.32 16.91 9.10
N GLY A 393 -8.67 18.00 8.68
CA GLY A 393 -9.12 18.78 7.54
C GLY A 393 -9.97 20.01 7.81
N ASP A 394 -10.19 20.38 9.07
CA ASP A 394 -10.85 21.63 9.40
C ASP A 394 -9.91 22.82 9.17
N ARG A 395 -10.46 23.94 8.68
CA ARG A 395 -9.65 25.11 8.28
C ARG A 395 -8.90 25.73 9.47
N ILE A 396 -9.53 25.77 10.65
CA ILE A 396 -8.98 26.39 11.85
C ILE A 396 -7.81 25.54 12.37
N GLY A 397 -8.00 24.22 12.47
CA GLY A 397 -7.00 23.24 12.86
C GLY A 397 -5.82 23.21 11.90
N ARG A 398 -6.03 23.35 10.59
CA ARG A 398 -4.94 23.52 9.61
C ARG A 398 -4.10 24.76 9.86
N ILE A 399 -4.73 25.91 10.11
CA ILE A 399 -4.01 27.17 10.41
C ILE A 399 -3.24 27.02 11.73
N GLN A 400 -3.87 26.46 12.76
CA GLN A 400 -3.25 26.22 14.05
C GLN A 400 -2.04 25.28 13.92
N ALA A 401 -2.18 24.19 13.18
CA ALA A 401 -1.10 23.24 12.89
C ALA A 401 0.09 23.89 12.18
N MET A 402 -0.15 24.80 11.24
CA MET A 402 0.91 25.56 10.60
C MET A 402 1.66 26.44 11.60
N ASN A 403 0.93 27.19 12.44
CA ASN A 403 1.54 28.05 13.46
C ASN A 403 2.33 27.21 14.48
N ASP A 404 1.76 26.11 14.96
CA ASP A 404 2.41 25.18 15.88
C ASP A 404 3.71 24.62 15.30
N ALA A 405 3.72 24.29 14.00
CA ALA A 405 4.93 23.81 13.34
C ALA A 405 6.01 24.90 13.20
N VAL A 406 5.62 26.15 12.96
CA VAL A 406 6.55 27.29 12.92
C VAL A 406 7.16 27.53 14.30
N ASP A 407 6.33 27.68 15.33
CA ASP A 407 6.77 27.88 16.72
C ASP A 407 7.70 26.76 17.20
N THR A 408 7.36 25.52 16.84
CA THR A 408 8.18 24.34 17.17
C THR A 408 9.55 24.40 16.49
N ALA A 409 9.63 24.87 15.25
CA ALA A 409 10.91 24.97 14.54
C ALA A 409 11.82 26.08 15.09
N GLU A 410 11.23 27.14 15.65
CA GLU A 410 11.96 28.23 16.31
C GLU A 410 12.52 27.83 17.67
N THR A 411 11.77 27.03 18.42
CA THR A 411 12.14 26.54 19.76
C THR A 411 12.89 25.21 19.75
N ALA A 412 13.08 24.59 18.57
CA ALA A 412 13.73 23.30 18.45
C ALA A 412 15.19 23.32 18.94
N PRO A 413 15.64 22.25 19.62
CA PRO A 413 17.03 22.15 20.06
C PRO A 413 17.97 22.10 18.86
N LEU A 414 19.23 22.54 19.04
CA LEU A 414 20.22 22.63 17.96
C LEU A 414 20.38 21.33 17.17
N SER A 415 20.29 20.18 17.83
CA SER A 415 20.38 18.85 17.22
C SER A 415 19.24 18.54 16.23
N LEU A 416 18.11 19.24 16.31
CA LEU A 416 16.95 19.08 15.43
C LEU A 416 16.62 20.32 14.61
N SER A 417 17.23 21.48 14.88
CA SER A 417 16.83 22.75 14.27
C SER A 417 16.74 22.69 12.74
N SER A 418 17.68 22.03 12.07
CA SER A 418 17.66 21.85 10.60
C SER A 418 16.45 21.02 10.14
N TRP A 419 16.23 19.86 10.76
CA TRP A 419 15.11 18.98 10.45
C TRP A 419 13.76 19.64 10.76
N SER A 420 13.59 20.24 11.95
CA SER A 420 12.34 20.89 12.35
C SER A 420 11.99 22.06 11.44
N LYS A 421 12.97 22.87 11.02
CA LYS A 421 12.76 23.96 10.04
C LYS A 421 12.32 23.43 8.68
N THR A 422 12.95 22.35 8.21
CA THR A 422 12.60 21.69 6.95
C THR A 422 11.17 21.14 7.02
N LYS A 423 10.84 20.40 8.10
CA LYS A 423 9.51 19.82 8.31
C LYS A 423 8.43 20.88 8.48
N SER A 424 8.71 21.96 9.20
CA SER A 424 7.80 23.10 9.37
C SER A 424 7.47 23.80 8.05
N LYS A 425 8.47 24.04 7.19
CA LYS A 425 8.24 24.56 5.83
C LYS A 425 7.36 23.65 5.00
N TYR A 426 7.62 22.34 5.04
CA TYR A 426 6.77 21.34 4.38
C TYR A 426 5.32 21.40 4.88
N ILE A 427 5.12 21.42 6.20
CA ILE A 427 3.79 21.55 6.84
C ILE A 427 3.11 22.85 6.40
N SER A 428 3.82 23.97 6.40
CA SER A 428 3.28 25.27 5.96
C SER A 428 2.80 25.21 4.51
N ALA A 429 3.61 24.68 3.58
CA ALA A 429 3.19 24.49 2.20
C ALA A 429 1.97 23.56 2.09
N LYS A 430 1.93 22.48 2.87
CA LYS A 430 0.83 21.53 2.93
C LYS A 430 -0.47 22.14 3.46
N VAL A 431 -0.39 23.12 4.35
CA VAL A 431 -1.56 23.88 4.87
C VAL A 431 -2.00 24.94 3.88
N LYS A 432 -1.07 25.75 3.37
CA LYS A 432 -1.38 26.88 2.48
C LYS A 432 -2.16 26.45 1.24
N ARG A 433 -1.87 25.26 0.68
CA ARG A 433 -2.62 24.70 -0.45
C ARG A 433 -4.14 24.60 -0.23
N PHE A 434 -4.59 24.56 1.03
CA PHE A 434 -6.00 24.47 1.40
C PHE A 434 -6.61 25.79 1.88
N VAL A 435 -5.80 26.71 2.42
CA VAL A 435 -6.30 27.85 3.19
C VAL A 435 -6.22 29.16 2.42
N GLU A 436 -5.26 29.29 1.50
CA GLU A 436 -5.00 30.54 0.77
C GLU A 436 -5.63 30.54 -0.63
N LYS A 437 -6.05 31.73 -1.08
CA LYS A 437 -6.72 31.96 -2.37
C LYS A 437 -5.87 31.56 -3.58
N ASP A 438 -4.54 31.65 -3.46
CA ASP A 438 -3.53 31.18 -4.42
C ASP A 438 -2.62 30.10 -3.81
N GLY A 439 -3.12 29.41 -2.78
CA GLY A 439 -2.33 28.57 -1.90
C GLY A 439 -1.57 27.45 -2.60
N GLN A 440 -2.09 26.91 -3.70
CA GLN A 440 -1.39 25.89 -4.49
C GLN A 440 -0.14 26.47 -5.18
N ALA A 441 -0.23 27.67 -5.75
CA ALA A 441 0.91 28.33 -6.39
C ALA A 441 2.00 28.68 -5.36
N ILE A 442 1.58 29.16 -4.20
CA ILE A 442 2.46 29.50 -3.07
C ILE A 442 3.15 28.22 -2.55
N ALA A 443 2.37 27.16 -2.30
CA ALA A 443 2.90 25.88 -1.87
C ALA A 443 3.89 25.29 -2.88
N ILE A 444 3.61 25.36 -4.19
CA ILE A 444 4.54 24.92 -5.25
C ILE A 444 5.88 25.65 -5.12
N LYS A 445 5.85 26.98 -5.00
CA LYS A 445 7.07 27.79 -4.86
C LYS A 445 7.85 27.42 -3.59
N GLU A 446 7.18 27.30 -2.46
CA GLU A 446 7.81 26.95 -1.18
C GLU A 446 8.41 25.55 -1.19
N LEU A 447 7.74 24.57 -1.81
CA LEU A 447 8.25 23.22 -1.95
C LEU A 447 9.47 23.17 -2.87
N GLN A 448 9.49 23.94 -3.96
CA GLN A 448 10.68 24.04 -4.81
C GLN A 448 11.86 24.66 -4.05
N GLU A 449 11.63 25.74 -3.30
CA GLU A 449 12.67 26.35 -2.46
C GLU A 449 13.17 25.38 -1.37
N LEU A 450 12.27 24.62 -0.76
CA LEU A 450 12.60 23.58 0.21
C LEU A 450 13.47 22.50 -0.41
N LEU A 451 13.10 21.95 -1.57
CA LEU A 451 13.88 20.93 -2.27
C LEU A 451 15.26 21.45 -2.70
N ASN A 452 15.34 22.70 -3.17
CA ASN A 452 16.62 23.34 -3.47
C ASN A 452 17.51 23.44 -2.23
N GLN A 453 16.94 23.78 -1.07
CA GLN A 453 17.65 23.77 0.22
C GLN A 453 18.05 22.35 0.65
N CYS A 454 17.28 21.33 0.23
CA CYS A 454 17.57 19.92 0.45
C CYS A 454 18.70 19.37 -0.47
N GLY A 455 19.15 20.09 -1.50
CA GLY A 455 20.19 19.59 -2.39
C GLY A 455 19.72 18.34 -3.18
N LYS A 456 20.66 17.57 -3.71
CA LYS A 456 20.36 16.38 -4.53
C LYS A 456 20.02 15.15 -3.68
N PRO A 457 19.28 14.16 -4.23
CA PRO A 457 18.96 12.92 -3.51
C PRO A 457 20.19 12.11 -3.07
N GLU A 458 21.32 12.23 -3.77
CA GLU A 458 22.57 11.53 -3.43
C GLU A 458 23.38 12.23 -2.33
N ASP A 459 23.02 13.46 -1.97
CA ASP A 459 23.75 14.21 -0.95
C ASP A 459 23.60 13.54 0.42
N ASN A 460 24.69 13.48 1.19
CA ASN A 460 24.79 12.72 2.44
C ASN A 460 24.04 13.40 3.59
N ARG A 461 22.71 13.28 3.61
CA ARG A 461 21.81 13.85 4.63
C ARG A 461 21.39 12.83 5.67
N SER A 462 20.90 13.34 6.81
CA SER A 462 20.20 12.50 7.78
C SER A 462 18.98 11.84 7.12
N GLY A 463 18.67 10.60 7.51
CA GLY A 463 17.51 9.87 6.97
C GLY A 463 16.20 10.62 7.16
N GLN A 464 16.06 11.39 8.25
CA GLN A 464 14.86 12.18 8.54
C GLN A 464 14.68 13.35 7.56
N GLU A 465 15.73 14.11 7.24
CA GLU A 465 15.62 15.20 6.24
C GLU A 465 15.35 14.67 4.83
N ARG A 466 15.99 13.54 4.48
CA ARG A 466 15.75 12.85 3.21
C ARG A 466 14.28 12.45 3.06
N ASN A 467 13.64 11.97 4.14
CA ASN A 467 12.22 11.62 4.13
C ASN A 467 11.34 12.85 3.91
N VAL A 468 11.64 13.98 4.56
CA VAL A 468 10.87 15.24 4.35
C VAL A 468 11.04 15.76 2.92
N ALA A 469 12.24 15.70 2.35
CA ALA A 469 12.48 16.08 0.96
C ALA A 469 11.68 15.19 0.00
N LEU A 470 11.63 13.89 0.25
CA LEU A 470 10.84 12.96 -0.54
C LEU A 470 9.33 13.27 -0.45
N GLU A 471 8.80 13.51 0.75
CA GLU A 471 7.41 13.94 0.95
C GLU A 471 7.11 15.26 0.22
N ALA A 472 8.02 16.23 0.29
CA ALA A 472 7.90 17.51 -0.39
C ALA A 472 7.90 17.35 -1.91
N ALA A 473 8.75 16.47 -2.45
CA ALA A 473 8.81 16.18 -3.89
C ALA A 473 7.51 15.55 -4.39
N ILE A 474 6.91 14.64 -3.62
CA ILE A 474 5.62 14.04 -3.97
C ILE A 474 4.52 15.10 -3.93
N LEU A 475 4.46 15.91 -2.87
CA LEU A 475 3.47 16.97 -2.76
C LEU A 475 3.61 18.00 -3.89
N LEU A 476 4.84 18.34 -4.28
CA LEU A 476 5.12 19.20 -5.41
C LEU A 476 4.60 18.58 -6.71
N ALA A 477 4.91 17.31 -6.97
CA ALA A 477 4.39 16.59 -8.14
C ALA A 477 2.86 16.56 -8.17
N GLN A 478 2.20 16.38 -7.02
CA GLN A 478 0.75 16.42 -6.89
C GLN A 478 0.16 17.79 -7.25
N LEU A 479 0.73 18.86 -6.71
CA LEU A 479 0.20 20.23 -6.84
C LEU A 479 0.34 20.78 -8.26
N ARG A 480 1.46 20.52 -8.94
CA ARG A 480 1.72 21.05 -10.28
C ARG A 480 0.67 20.63 -11.31
N ARG A 481 -0.03 19.51 -11.09
CA ARG A 481 -1.11 19.03 -11.95
C ARG A 481 -2.32 19.95 -11.97
N TYR A 482 -2.66 20.50 -10.81
CA TYR A 482 -3.83 21.37 -10.67
C TYR A 482 -3.55 22.80 -11.11
N LEU A 483 -2.27 23.13 -11.36
CA LEU A 483 -1.84 24.45 -11.78
C LEU A 483 -0.91 24.35 -13.00
N PRO A 484 -1.45 24.16 -14.22
CA PRO A 484 -0.67 24.06 -15.46
C PRO A 484 0.22 25.28 -15.73
N SER A 485 -0.16 26.45 -15.19
CA SER A 485 0.65 27.67 -15.26
C SER A 485 1.75 27.76 -14.19
N SER A 486 1.92 26.72 -13.36
CA SER A 486 2.98 26.69 -12.37
C SER A 486 4.36 26.64 -13.05
N PRO A 487 5.38 27.30 -12.48
CA PRO A 487 6.73 27.21 -13.02
C PRO A 487 7.20 25.75 -13.10
N GLU A 488 8.03 25.47 -14.11
CA GLU A 488 8.77 24.22 -14.20
C GLU A 488 9.53 23.96 -12.88
N PRO A 489 9.61 22.70 -12.40
CA PRO A 489 10.37 22.42 -11.21
C PRO A 489 11.84 22.72 -11.50
N SER A 490 12.54 23.18 -10.47
CA SER A 490 13.99 23.29 -10.54
C SER A 490 14.62 21.94 -10.90
N ASP A 491 15.84 21.96 -11.45
CA ASP A 491 16.56 20.73 -11.79
C ASP A 491 16.72 19.81 -10.56
N ILE A 492 16.93 20.39 -9.38
CA ILE A 492 16.98 19.64 -8.11
C ILE A 492 15.63 19.00 -7.79
N ALA A 493 14.52 19.74 -7.92
CA ALA A 493 13.20 19.18 -7.67
C ALA A 493 12.85 18.06 -8.67
N LYS A 494 13.28 18.18 -9.93
CA LYS A 494 13.16 17.10 -10.94
C LYS A 494 13.93 15.86 -10.50
N LEU A 495 15.19 16.00 -10.08
CA LEU A 495 15.97 14.87 -9.56
C LEU A 495 15.27 14.18 -8.39
N TRP A 496 14.68 14.93 -7.45
CA TRP A 496 13.90 14.32 -6.38
C TRP A 496 12.67 13.58 -6.89
N ILE A 497 11.88 14.19 -7.77
CA ILE A 497 10.69 13.56 -8.37
C ILE A 497 11.07 12.27 -9.12
N ASP A 498 12.13 12.32 -9.92
CA ASP A 498 12.65 11.19 -10.70
C ASP A 498 13.25 10.09 -9.81
N SER A 499 13.72 10.46 -8.62
CA SER A 499 14.25 9.52 -7.64
C SER A 499 13.18 8.76 -6.86
N ILE A 500 11.92 9.22 -6.86
CA ILE A 500 10.82 8.63 -6.10
C ILE A 500 10.69 7.10 -6.36
N PRO A 501 10.72 6.60 -7.62
CA PRO A 501 10.63 5.16 -7.89
C PRO A 501 11.82 4.33 -7.38
N HIS A 502 12.95 4.98 -7.09
CA HIS A 502 14.21 4.35 -6.71
C HIS A 502 14.50 4.44 -5.21
N ILE A 503 14.02 5.50 -4.56
CA ILE A 503 14.35 5.87 -3.18
C ILE A 503 13.12 5.85 -2.27
N GLY A 504 11.91 5.82 -2.82
CA GLY A 504 10.67 5.95 -2.06
C GLY A 504 10.10 4.63 -1.54
N LEU A 505 9.69 4.62 -0.27
CA LEU A 505 8.95 3.51 0.38
C LEU A 505 7.76 3.08 -0.47
N LEU A 506 7.28 1.83 -0.31
CA LEU A 506 6.12 1.32 -1.05
C LEU A 506 4.94 2.28 -1.01
N HIS A 507 4.68 2.91 0.14
CA HIS A 507 3.63 3.91 0.28
C HIS A 507 3.81 5.06 -0.72
N THR A 508 5.01 5.62 -0.76
CA THR A 508 5.42 6.68 -1.68
C THR A 508 5.34 6.22 -3.13
N LYS A 509 5.74 4.99 -3.45
CA LYS A 509 5.59 4.41 -4.78
C LYS A 509 4.12 4.26 -5.17
N GLY A 510 3.27 3.72 -4.30
CA GLY A 510 1.83 3.59 -4.52
C GLY A 510 1.17 4.95 -4.74
N MET A 511 1.60 5.98 -4.02
CA MET A 511 1.19 7.35 -4.26
C MET A 511 1.68 7.89 -5.61
N ASN A 512 2.96 7.72 -5.96
CA ASN A 512 3.48 8.15 -7.25
C ASN A 512 2.76 7.46 -8.42
N LEU A 513 2.56 6.14 -8.36
CA LEU A 513 1.81 5.40 -9.38
C LEU A 513 0.37 5.91 -9.49
N HIS A 514 -0.31 6.16 -8.36
CA HIS A 514 -1.62 6.79 -8.37
C HIS A 514 -1.59 8.16 -9.09
N GLU A 515 -0.59 8.99 -8.81
CA GLU A 515 -0.48 10.30 -9.44
C GLU A 515 -0.12 10.23 -10.92
N SER A 516 0.77 9.30 -11.30
CA SER A 516 1.16 9.03 -12.67
C SER A 516 -0.03 8.53 -13.49
N ALA A 517 -0.81 7.61 -12.93
CA ALA A 517 -2.05 7.14 -13.54
C ALA A 517 -3.07 8.27 -13.71
N LEU A 518 -3.28 9.11 -12.69
CA LEU A 518 -4.20 10.25 -12.80
C LEU A 518 -3.72 11.24 -13.88
N ASN A 519 -2.43 11.53 -13.97
CA ASN A 519 -1.84 12.37 -15.02
C ASN A 519 -2.09 11.81 -16.42
N LYS A 520 -1.76 10.52 -16.63
CA LYS A 520 -2.00 9.84 -17.91
C LYS A 520 -3.49 9.89 -18.27
N TYR A 521 -4.37 9.63 -17.30
CA TYR A 521 -5.81 9.68 -17.48
C TYR A 521 -6.33 11.07 -17.85
N GLN A 522 -5.82 12.13 -17.20
CA GLN A 522 -6.20 13.51 -17.50
C GLN A 522 -5.76 13.93 -18.91
N LEU A 523 -4.54 13.53 -19.32
CA LEU A 523 -3.96 13.86 -20.61
C LEU A 523 -4.41 12.93 -21.75
N ALA A 524 -5.10 11.84 -21.44
CA ALA A 524 -5.52 10.86 -22.44
C ALA A 524 -6.41 11.51 -23.50
N THR A 525 -6.12 11.19 -24.76
CA THR A 525 -6.78 11.62 -26.01
C THR A 525 -7.38 10.45 -26.79
N ASN A 526 -6.97 9.21 -26.47
CA ASN A 526 -7.50 7.95 -27.03
C ASN A 526 -7.66 6.84 -25.96
N ILE A 527 -8.33 5.74 -26.32
CA ILE A 527 -8.61 4.62 -25.41
C ILE A 527 -7.32 3.94 -24.92
N GLU A 528 -6.30 3.83 -25.77
CA GLU A 528 -5.04 3.17 -25.40
C GLU A 528 -4.33 3.92 -24.25
N GLU A 529 -4.36 5.25 -24.27
CA GLU A 529 -3.82 6.09 -23.18
C GLU A 529 -4.62 5.94 -21.87
N ILE A 530 -5.94 5.71 -21.95
CA ILE A 530 -6.76 5.37 -20.76
C ILE A 530 -6.39 3.98 -20.24
N ASP A 531 -6.20 2.99 -21.11
CA ASP A 531 -5.78 1.64 -20.74
C ASP A 531 -4.42 1.64 -20.05
N ASP A 532 -3.48 2.44 -20.55
CA ASP A 532 -2.19 2.68 -19.92
C ASP A 532 -2.34 3.29 -18.52
N ALA A 533 -3.21 4.29 -18.35
CA ALA A 533 -3.50 4.88 -17.05
C ALA A 533 -4.13 3.88 -16.08
N ILE A 534 -5.06 3.06 -16.55
CA ILE A 534 -5.70 1.98 -15.79
C ILE A 534 -4.67 0.97 -15.29
N ASN A 535 -3.73 0.56 -16.14
CA ASN A 535 -2.70 -0.42 -15.77
C ASN A 535 -1.80 0.11 -14.65
N VAL A 536 -1.40 1.39 -14.72
CA VAL A 536 -0.64 2.05 -13.66
C VAL A 536 -1.48 2.18 -12.37
N MET A 537 -2.77 2.50 -12.48
CA MET A 537 -3.66 2.61 -11.31
C MET A 537 -3.89 1.27 -10.62
N LYS A 538 -4.02 0.16 -11.36
CA LYS A 538 -4.10 -1.19 -10.79
C LYS A 538 -2.88 -1.50 -9.93
N GLU A 539 -1.70 -1.11 -10.40
CA GLU A 539 -0.45 -1.24 -9.65
C GLU A 539 -0.49 -0.44 -8.34
N ALA A 540 -1.00 0.80 -8.39
CA ALA A 540 -1.15 1.64 -7.21
C ALA A 540 -2.15 1.07 -6.19
N ILE A 541 -3.29 0.54 -6.66
CA ILE A 541 -4.29 -0.14 -5.82
C ILE A 541 -3.67 -1.35 -5.15
N GLU A 542 -3.02 -2.22 -5.92
CA GLU A 542 -2.37 -3.43 -5.40
C GLU A 542 -1.38 -3.09 -4.29
N ILE A 543 -0.55 -2.06 -4.49
CA ILE A 543 0.41 -1.63 -3.46
C ILE A 543 -0.33 -1.09 -2.23
N ARG A 544 -1.30 -0.18 -2.40
CA ARG A 544 -2.03 0.45 -1.27
C ARG A 544 -2.86 -0.55 -0.49
N GLU A 545 -3.49 -1.50 -1.17
CA GLU A 545 -4.24 -2.61 -0.56
C GLU A 545 -3.31 -3.50 0.26
N LYS A 546 -2.20 -3.93 -0.32
CA LYS A 546 -1.22 -4.76 0.38
C LYS A 546 -0.58 -4.03 1.57
N LEU A 547 -0.36 -2.71 1.47
CA LEU A 547 0.12 -1.88 2.58
C LEU A 547 -0.93 -1.64 3.67
N GLY A 548 -2.20 -1.90 3.38
CA GLY A 548 -3.31 -1.47 4.24
C GLY A 548 -3.47 0.03 4.35
N HIS A 549 -2.95 0.80 3.39
CA HIS A 549 -3.07 2.25 3.36
C HIS A 549 -4.48 2.64 2.87
N MET A 550 -5.46 2.52 3.77
CA MET A 550 -6.89 2.56 3.46
C MET A 550 -7.34 3.83 2.76
N ARG A 551 -6.94 5.01 3.25
CA ARG A 551 -7.30 6.27 2.60
C ARG A 551 -6.78 6.36 1.16
N GLY A 552 -5.52 5.99 0.94
CA GLY A 552 -4.97 5.94 -0.41
C GLY A 552 -5.66 4.88 -1.26
N LEU A 553 -6.00 3.72 -0.71
CA LEU A 553 -6.73 2.67 -1.41
C LEU A 553 -8.09 3.20 -1.90
N VAL A 554 -8.87 3.83 -1.01
CA VAL A 554 -10.15 4.47 -1.32
C VAL A 554 -9.99 5.53 -2.43
N ALA A 555 -9.00 6.41 -2.31
CA ALA A 555 -8.70 7.40 -3.34
C ALA A 555 -8.37 6.74 -4.70
N SER A 556 -7.56 5.68 -4.70
CA SER A 556 -7.23 4.94 -5.93
C SER A 556 -8.44 4.22 -6.52
N LEU A 557 -9.29 3.59 -5.71
CA LEU A 557 -10.49 2.90 -6.16
C LEU A 557 -11.49 3.88 -6.80
N ASN A 558 -11.66 5.07 -6.21
CA ASN A 558 -12.50 6.13 -6.77
C ASN A 558 -11.98 6.61 -8.15
N VAL A 559 -10.69 6.88 -8.25
CA VAL A 559 -10.11 7.28 -9.54
C VAL A 559 -10.19 6.13 -10.55
N PHE A 560 -9.93 4.89 -10.12
CA PHE A 560 -9.99 3.72 -10.99
C PHE A 560 -11.40 3.47 -11.53
N GLY A 561 -12.44 3.58 -10.69
CA GLY A 561 -13.82 3.50 -11.16
C GLY A 561 -14.15 4.59 -12.19
N SER A 562 -13.65 5.81 -11.99
CA SER A 562 -13.82 6.92 -12.94
C SER A 562 -13.11 6.67 -14.27
N MET A 563 -11.90 6.09 -14.22
CA MET A 563 -11.17 5.66 -15.42
C MET A 563 -11.97 4.63 -16.20
N GLN A 564 -12.56 3.64 -15.53
CA GLN A 564 -13.38 2.60 -16.17
C GLN A 564 -14.66 3.18 -16.79
N MET A 565 -15.32 4.13 -16.13
CA MET A 565 -16.47 4.86 -16.70
C MET A 565 -16.08 5.59 -17.99
N ARG A 566 -15.02 6.41 -17.94
CA ARG A 566 -14.56 7.17 -19.12
C ARG A 566 -14.11 6.24 -20.26
N ARG A 567 -13.44 5.13 -19.92
CA ARG A 567 -13.04 4.12 -20.90
C ARG A 567 -14.25 3.54 -21.64
N SER A 568 -15.35 3.30 -20.92
CA SER A 568 -16.60 2.84 -21.53
C SER A 568 -17.27 3.91 -22.39
N ASP A 569 -17.24 5.18 -21.95
CA ASP A 569 -17.80 6.32 -22.70
C ASP A 569 -17.07 6.57 -24.03
N TRP A 570 -15.78 6.25 -24.09
CA TRP A 570 -14.98 6.42 -25.31
C TRP A 570 -15.12 5.28 -26.30
N ASN A 571 -15.65 4.13 -25.88
CA ASN A 571 -15.80 2.99 -26.76
C ASN A 571 -16.99 3.17 -27.69
N ILE A 572 -16.76 3.06 -29.01
CA ILE A 572 -17.82 3.14 -30.03
C ILE A 572 -18.87 2.05 -29.78
N SER A 573 -18.43 0.86 -29.37
CA SER A 573 -19.32 -0.19 -28.86
C SER A 573 -19.34 -0.11 -27.33
N PHE A 574 -20.40 0.46 -26.77
CA PHE A 574 -20.59 0.58 -25.34
C PHE A 574 -20.42 -0.79 -24.65
N ASP A 575 -19.41 -0.92 -23.78
CA ASP A 575 -19.07 -2.17 -23.09
C ASP A 575 -19.41 -2.09 -21.60
N MET A 576 -20.54 -2.68 -21.26
CA MET A 576 -21.08 -2.77 -19.90
C MET A 576 -20.14 -3.43 -18.89
N THR A 577 -19.14 -4.18 -19.34
CA THR A 577 -18.16 -4.84 -18.47
C THR A 577 -17.38 -3.81 -17.66
N TYR A 578 -16.95 -2.71 -18.28
CA TYR A 578 -16.18 -1.67 -17.60
C TYR A 578 -17.02 -0.89 -16.59
N ILE A 579 -18.30 -0.65 -16.87
CA ILE A 579 -19.15 0.02 -15.89
C ILE A 579 -19.44 -0.89 -14.69
N LYS A 580 -19.66 -2.20 -14.91
CA LYS A 580 -19.77 -3.16 -13.79
C LYS A 580 -18.52 -3.14 -12.92
N TYR A 581 -17.32 -3.09 -13.53
CA TYR A 581 -16.09 -2.91 -12.78
C TYR A 581 -16.03 -1.58 -12.04
N ALA A 582 -16.47 -0.47 -12.64
CA ALA A 582 -16.52 0.83 -12.00
C ALA A 582 -17.39 0.82 -10.74
N VAL A 583 -18.63 0.30 -10.85
CA VAL A 583 -19.56 0.16 -9.72
C VAL A 583 -18.95 -0.69 -8.61
N GLU A 584 -18.31 -1.82 -8.96
CA GLU A 584 -17.63 -2.67 -7.99
C GLU A 584 -16.52 -1.91 -7.24
N GLN A 585 -15.71 -1.11 -7.95
CA GLN A 585 -14.65 -0.34 -7.30
C GLN A 585 -15.22 0.76 -6.38
N PHE A 586 -16.30 1.42 -6.77
CA PHE A 586 -16.94 2.41 -5.90
C PHE A 586 -17.56 1.77 -4.66
N ARG A 587 -18.19 0.59 -4.79
CA ARG A 587 -18.71 -0.15 -3.62
C ARG A 587 -17.59 -0.57 -2.67
N ARG A 588 -16.49 -1.12 -3.19
CA ARG A 588 -15.29 -1.42 -2.39
C ARG A 588 -14.78 -0.15 -1.70
N SER A 589 -14.74 0.97 -2.42
CA SER A 589 -14.32 2.26 -1.90
C SER A 589 -15.21 2.74 -0.74
N ILE A 590 -16.54 2.64 -0.88
CA ILE A 590 -17.50 2.93 0.19
C ILE A 590 -17.24 2.04 1.40
N GLU A 591 -17.15 0.72 1.20
CA GLU A 591 -16.90 -0.24 2.28
C GLU A 591 -15.64 0.08 3.09
N TYR A 592 -14.53 0.40 2.42
CA TYR A 592 -13.30 0.78 3.10
C TYR A 592 -13.41 2.16 3.75
N SER A 593 -14.07 3.11 3.11
CA SER A 593 -14.17 4.48 3.61
C SER A 593 -15.05 4.59 4.86
N ASP A 594 -16.13 3.83 4.94
CA ASP A 594 -17.04 3.79 6.09
C ASP A 594 -16.36 3.24 7.34
N LYS A 595 -15.41 2.33 7.14
CA LYS A 595 -14.69 1.70 8.24
C LYS A 595 -13.43 2.49 8.65
N HIS A 596 -12.78 3.19 7.71
CA HIS A 596 -11.38 3.63 7.91
C HIS A 596 -10.96 4.97 7.27
N ALA A 597 -11.83 5.68 6.55
CA ALA A 597 -11.43 6.90 5.85
C ALA A 597 -12.13 8.15 6.36
N SER A 598 -11.69 9.31 5.86
CA SER A 598 -12.26 10.60 6.22
C SER A 598 -13.70 10.74 5.69
N ILE A 599 -14.49 11.63 6.32
CA ILE A 599 -15.83 11.99 5.84
C ILE A 599 -15.77 12.43 4.37
N PHE A 600 -14.73 13.18 3.98
CA PHE A 600 -14.50 13.55 2.59
C PHE A 600 -14.46 12.32 1.67
N ASP A 601 -13.64 11.31 2.00
CA ASP A 601 -13.50 10.12 1.17
C ASP A 601 -14.80 9.30 1.08
N GLN A 602 -15.57 9.24 2.17
CA GLN A 602 -16.88 8.58 2.22
C GLN A 602 -17.88 9.24 1.28
N PHE A 603 -17.95 10.56 1.28
CA PHE A 603 -18.82 11.29 0.36
C PHE A 603 -18.34 11.16 -1.08
N GLN A 604 -17.04 11.29 -1.37
CA GLN A 604 -16.52 11.16 -2.73
C GLN A 604 -16.84 9.77 -3.32
N ALA A 605 -16.64 8.69 -2.56
CA ALA A 605 -16.97 7.35 -3.03
C ALA A 605 -18.46 7.20 -3.39
N ARG A 606 -19.35 7.79 -2.57
CA ARG A 606 -20.81 7.79 -2.80
C ARG A 606 -21.22 8.67 -3.97
N ILE A 607 -20.66 9.88 -4.10
CA ILE A 607 -20.91 10.79 -5.23
C ILE A 607 -20.57 10.08 -6.54
N HIS A 608 -19.41 9.42 -6.58
CA HIS A 608 -18.99 8.65 -7.75
C HIS A 608 -19.92 7.47 -8.08
N LEU A 609 -20.36 6.71 -7.07
CA LEU A 609 -21.32 5.64 -7.29
C LEU A 609 -22.67 6.19 -7.78
N VAL A 610 -23.18 7.26 -7.18
CA VAL A 610 -24.45 7.89 -7.56
C VAL A 610 -24.43 8.38 -9.01
N VAL A 611 -23.37 9.08 -9.43
CA VAL A 611 -23.21 9.53 -10.81
C VAL A 611 -23.14 8.32 -11.76
N CYS A 612 -22.43 7.26 -11.40
CA CYS A 612 -22.39 6.03 -12.18
C CYS A 612 -23.79 5.40 -12.33
N LEU A 613 -24.56 5.33 -11.24
CA LEU A 613 -25.92 4.78 -11.23
C LEU A 613 -26.97 5.67 -11.91
N PHE A 614 -26.73 6.98 -12.00
CA PHE A 614 -27.54 7.88 -12.83
C PHE A 614 -27.27 7.64 -14.31
N ARG A 615 -25.99 7.56 -14.70
CA ARG A 615 -25.59 7.43 -16.10
C ARG A 615 -25.84 6.06 -16.69
N TYR A 616 -25.83 5.02 -15.85
CA TYR A 616 -25.98 3.62 -16.30
C TYR A 616 -27.11 2.88 -15.56
N PRO A 617 -28.38 3.22 -15.87
CA PRO A 617 -29.55 2.66 -15.20
C PRO A 617 -29.68 1.14 -15.36
N SER A 618 -29.12 0.57 -16.43
CA SER A 618 -29.09 -0.88 -16.68
C SER A 618 -28.30 -1.68 -15.63
N ILE A 619 -27.51 -1.02 -14.79
CA ILE A 619 -26.71 -1.63 -13.70
C ILE A 619 -27.35 -1.39 -12.34
N ARG A 620 -28.39 -0.55 -12.28
CA ARG A 620 -29.15 -0.31 -11.05
C ARG A 620 -29.91 -1.59 -10.71
N ASN A 621 -29.27 -2.46 -9.93
CA ASN A 621 -29.88 -3.69 -9.44
C ASN A 621 -31.05 -3.39 -8.48
N THR A 622 -31.00 -2.26 -7.75
CA THR A 622 -32.09 -1.80 -6.88
C THR A 622 -32.19 -0.27 -6.86
N ILE A 623 -33.41 0.27 -6.95
CA ILE A 623 -33.70 1.69 -6.67
C ILE A 623 -33.33 2.06 -5.23
N GLU A 624 -33.37 1.08 -4.34
CA GLU A 624 -33.04 1.19 -2.92
C GLU A 624 -31.60 1.66 -2.67
N GLU A 625 -30.61 1.12 -3.39
CA GLU A 625 -29.19 1.52 -3.22
C GLU A 625 -29.00 3.01 -3.55
N LEU A 626 -29.61 3.49 -4.64
CA LEU A 626 -29.55 4.92 -4.95
C LEU A 626 -30.22 5.75 -3.85
N GLN A 627 -31.40 5.35 -3.37
CA GLN A 627 -32.12 6.11 -2.36
C GLN A 627 -31.34 6.18 -1.05
N GLU A 628 -30.66 5.10 -0.65
CA GLU A 628 -29.76 5.08 0.51
C GLU A 628 -28.64 6.11 0.36
N LEU A 629 -27.99 6.16 -0.82
CA LEU A 629 -26.92 7.12 -1.10
C LEU A 629 -27.42 8.57 -1.09
N LEU A 630 -28.60 8.84 -1.64
CA LEU A 630 -29.19 10.18 -1.63
C LEU A 630 -29.62 10.60 -0.21
N ASN A 631 -30.19 9.68 0.57
CA ASN A 631 -30.53 9.92 1.97
C ASN A 631 -29.26 10.22 2.78
N TYR A 632 -28.13 9.56 2.49
CA TYR A 632 -26.85 9.86 3.13
C TYR A 632 -26.46 11.33 2.93
N PHE A 633 -26.57 11.88 1.71
CA PHE A 633 -26.27 13.29 1.43
C PHE A 633 -27.22 14.28 2.12
N GLN A 634 -28.46 13.89 2.36
CA GLN A 634 -29.45 14.75 3.04
C GLN A 634 -29.27 14.76 4.57
N THR A 635 -28.81 13.65 5.14
CA THR A 635 -28.74 13.44 6.59
C THR A 635 -27.36 13.74 7.17
N ASN A 636 -26.31 13.66 6.35
CA ASN A 636 -24.93 13.92 6.76
C ASN A 636 -24.47 15.24 6.17
N ILE A 637 -23.73 16.02 6.98
CA ILE A 637 -23.14 17.29 6.57
C ILE A 637 -21.63 17.09 6.54
N THR A 638 -21.00 17.60 5.49
CA THR A 638 -19.55 17.68 5.35
C THR A 638 -19.12 19.14 5.44
N ASP A 639 -18.03 19.46 6.13
CA ASP A 639 -17.47 20.82 6.16
C ASP A 639 -16.66 21.15 4.89
N ASP A 640 -16.41 20.14 4.05
CA ASP A 640 -15.73 20.34 2.77
C ASP A 640 -16.69 20.92 1.73
N LEU A 641 -16.49 22.19 1.41
CA LEU A 641 -17.34 22.96 0.50
C LEU A 641 -17.50 22.30 -0.88
N ARG A 642 -16.45 21.70 -1.41
CA ARG A 642 -16.50 20.99 -2.70
C ARG A 642 -17.48 19.83 -2.60
N THR A 643 -17.32 18.99 -1.58
CA THR A 643 -18.17 17.82 -1.36
C THR A 643 -19.63 18.21 -1.11
N GLN A 644 -19.89 19.32 -0.40
CA GLN A 644 -21.25 19.87 -0.27
C GLN A 644 -21.86 20.18 -1.64
N ILE A 645 -21.14 20.93 -2.47
CA ILE A 645 -21.60 21.33 -3.81
C ILE A 645 -21.85 20.10 -4.68
N GLU A 646 -20.93 19.13 -4.71
CA GLU A 646 -21.07 17.90 -5.49
C GLU A 646 -22.25 17.02 -5.00
N SER A 647 -22.52 17.00 -3.70
CA SER A 647 -23.67 16.28 -3.12
C SER A 647 -25.00 16.96 -3.49
N GLU A 648 -25.09 18.28 -3.35
CA GLU A 648 -26.27 19.05 -3.77
C GLU A 648 -26.51 18.94 -5.28
N PHE A 649 -25.45 18.87 -6.08
CA PHE A 649 -25.53 18.59 -7.51
C PHE A 649 -26.16 17.21 -7.77
N CYS A 650 -25.73 16.18 -7.04
CA CYS A 650 -26.33 14.83 -7.16
C CYS A 650 -27.81 14.82 -6.75
N LEU A 651 -28.19 15.59 -5.72
CA LEU A 651 -29.58 15.76 -5.33
C LEU A 651 -30.40 16.45 -6.44
N ALA A 652 -29.85 17.46 -7.12
CA ALA A 652 -30.52 18.10 -8.26
C ALA A 652 -30.73 17.13 -9.43
N MET A 653 -29.74 16.28 -9.72
CA MET A 653 -29.88 15.21 -10.73
C MET A 653 -30.93 14.15 -10.35
N SER A 654 -31.11 13.88 -9.05
CA SER A 654 -32.02 12.82 -8.58
C SER A 654 -33.48 13.03 -8.95
N ILE A 655 -33.90 14.26 -9.25
CA ILE A 655 -35.26 14.59 -9.70
C ILE A 655 -35.66 13.74 -10.92
N PHE A 656 -34.73 13.51 -11.85
CA PHE A 656 -34.98 12.72 -13.05
C PHE A 656 -35.21 11.23 -12.77
N THR A 657 -34.98 10.77 -11.53
CA THR A 657 -35.34 9.40 -11.12
C THR A 657 -36.75 9.29 -10.54
N ASN A 658 -37.45 10.41 -10.32
CA ASN A 658 -38.80 10.41 -9.81
C ASN A 658 -39.85 10.18 -10.90
N THR A 659 -40.22 8.91 -11.12
CA THR A 659 -41.23 8.51 -12.13
C THR A 659 -42.63 9.09 -11.95
N THR A 660 -42.94 9.76 -10.82
CA THR A 660 -44.25 10.39 -10.61
C THR A 660 -44.36 11.78 -11.23
N LEU A 661 -43.24 12.40 -11.60
CA LEU A 661 -43.22 13.73 -12.21
C LEU A 661 -43.33 13.63 -13.73
N SER A 662 -44.03 14.60 -14.33
CA SER A 662 -43.97 14.83 -15.77
C SER A 662 -42.58 15.34 -16.19
N LEU A 663 -42.28 15.26 -17.48
CA LEU A 663 -41.02 15.80 -18.02
C LEU A 663 -40.87 17.29 -17.71
N GLU A 664 -41.95 18.05 -17.88
CA GLU A 664 -41.94 19.50 -17.63
C GLU A 664 -41.62 19.79 -16.16
N GLU A 665 -42.27 19.10 -15.23
CA GLU A 665 -42.00 19.22 -13.79
C GLU A 665 -40.58 18.79 -13.41
N MET A 666 -40.05 17.72 -14.03
CA MET A 666 -38.67 17.31 -13.82
C MET A 666 -37.69 18.42 -14.23
N CYS A 667 -37.87 18.96 -15.43
CA CYS A 667 -37.02 20.04 -15.96
C CYS A 667 -37.12 21.30 -15.10
N ASP A 668 -38.33 21.74 -14.72
CA ASP A 668 -38.53 22.94 -13.91
C ASP A 668 -37.87 22.80 -12.53
N ASN A 669 -38.12 21.68 -11.84
CA ASN A 669 -37.55 21.44 -10.52
C ASN A 669 -36.02 21.33 -10.58
N SER A 670 -35.47 20.66 -11.60
CA SER A 670 -34.01 20.54 -11.77
C SER A 670 -33.36 21.87 -12.14
N GLU A 671 -33.96 22.66 -13.03
CA GLU A 671 -33.52 24.01 -13.37
C GLU A 671 -33.47 24.90 -12.11
N GLU A 672 -34.53 24.90 -11.29
CA GLU A 672 -34.58 25.66 -10.03
C GLU A 672 -33.45 25.23 -9.07
N LEU A 673 -33.25 23.92 -8.87
CA LEU A 673 -32.21 23.43 -7.97
C LEU A 673 -30.79 23.74 -8.46
N PHE A 674 -30.52 23.62 -9.76
CA PHE A 674 -29.21 23.99 -10.31
C PHE A 674 -28.95 25.49 -10.21
N ASN A 675 -29.95 26.34 -10.49
CA ASN A 675 -29.82 27.79 -10.30
C ASN A 675 -29.59 28.15 -8.83
N LYS A 676 -30.34 27.53 -7.91
CA LYS A 676 -30.16 27.71 -6.47
C LYS A 676 -28.76 27.29 -6.01
N LEU A 677 -28.24 26.18 -6.52
CA LEU A 677 -26.88 25.72 -6.25
C LEU A 677 -25.85 26.77 -6.71
N VAL A 678 -26.01 27.30 -7.92
CA VAL A 678 -25.15 28.33 -8.50
C VAL A 678 -25.16 29.61 -7.67
N ASP A 679 -26.34 30.12 -7.33
CA ASP A 679 -26.53 31.36 -6.58
C ASP A 679 -25.93 31.28 -5.17
N LYS A 680 -26.06 30.12 -4.54
CA LYS A 680 -25.55 29.84 -3.19
C LYS A 680 -24.02 29.95 -3.10
N TYR A 681 -23.27 29.68 -4.18
CA TYR A 681 -21.80 29.53 -4.15
C TYR A 681 -21.02 30.48 -5.06
N THR A 682 -21.59 31.62 -5.44
CA THR A 682 -21.10 32.57 -6.47
C THR A 682 -19.73 33.24 -6.25
N SER A 683 -19.06 33.10 -5.10
CA SER A 683 -17.91 33.92 -4.71
C SER A 683 -16.55 33.22 -4.66
N ASN A 684 -16.41 32.02 -5.23
CA ASN A 684 -15.19 31.24 -5.06
C ASN A 684 -14.18 31.36 -6.21
N ASN A 685 -12.91 31.47 -5.83
CA ASN A 685 -11.77 31.51 -6.76
C ASN A 685 -11.20 30.11 -7.09
N ASP A 686 -11.74 29.06 -6.48
CA ASP A 686 -11.32 27.69 -6.76
C ASP A 686 -11.81 27.25 -8.15
N VAL A 687 -10.86 26.97 -9.05
CA VAL A 687 -11.12 26.53 -10.43
C VAL A 687 -12.02 25.28 -10.48
N ARG A 688 -11.90 24.38 -9.50
CA ARG A 688 -12.73 23.15 -9.45
C ARG A 688 -14.17 23.50 -9.14
N LEU A 689 -14.39 24.40 -8.18
CA LEU A 689 -15.73 24.85 -7.83
C LEU A 689 -16.37 25.63 -8.96
N ILE A 690 -15.61 26.53 -9.60
CA ILE A 690 -16.06 27.26 -10.80
C ILE A 690 -16.53 26.28 -11.87
N ARG A 691 -15.77 25.20 -12.13
CA ARG A 691 -16.14 24.16 -13.10
C ARG A 691 -17.44 23.44 -12.72
N ILE A 692 -17.59 23.02 -11.47
CA ILE A 692 -18.81 22.33 -11.00
C ILE A 692 -20.04 23.25 -11.11
N LEU A 693 -19.89 24.53 -10.72
CA LEU A 693 -20.97 25.51 -10.84
C LEU A 693 -21.27 25.87 -12.31
N ALA A 694 -20.27 25.88 -13.18
CA ALA A 694 -20.47 26.03 -14.62
C ALA A 694 -21.22 24.83 -15.22
N ALA A 695 -20.90 23.60 -14.80
CA ALA A 695 -21.65 22.42 -15.18
C ALA A 695 -23.12 22.47 -14.67
N ALA A 696 -23.34 23.02 -13.47
CA ALA A 696 -24.68 23.21 -12.91
C ALA A 696 -25.48 24.22 -13.74
N ARG A 697 -24.89 25.38 -14.07
CA ARG A 697 -25.50 26.36 -14.98
C ARG A 697 -25.83 25.75 -16.34
N PHE A 698 -24.94 24.93 -16.88
CA PHE A 698 -25.13 24.30 -18.18
C PHE A 698 -26.29 23.30 -18.14
N ASN A 699 -26.38 22.51 -17.07
CA ASN A 699 -27.51 21.62 -16.85
C ASN A 699 -28.83 22.38 -16.65
N ALA A 700 -28.82 23.56 -16.02
CA ALA A 700 -30.01 24.41 -15.92
C ALA A 700 -30.47 24.90 -17.29
N GLU A 701 -29.55 25.39 -18.14
CA GLU A 701 -29.84 25.80 -19.51
C GLU A 701 -30.34 24.63 -20.38
N LEU A 702 -29.74 23.44 -20.25
CA LEU A 702 -30.22 22.22 -20.89
C LEU A 702 -31.66 21.88 -20.49
N CYS A 703 -31.98 21.91 -19.19
CA CYS A 703 -33.31 21.57 -18.70
C CYS A 703 -34.38 22.52 -19.29
N LYS A 704 -34.05 23.81 -19.37
CA LYS A 704 -34.90 24.85 -19.96
C LYS A 704 -35.17 24.63 -21.45
N ASP A 705 -34.16 24.23 -22.22
CA ASP A 705 -34.29 23.99 -23.65
C ASP A 705 -35.02 22.66 -23.94
N TRP A 706 -34.72 21.61 -23.17
CA TRP A 706 -35.42 20.32 -23.26
C TRP A 706 -36.90 20.43 -22.92
N LYS A 707 -37.27 21.27 -21.94
CA LYS A 707 -38.68 21.58 -21.63
C LYS A 707 -39.43 22.14 -22.86
N GLN A 708 -38.73 22.88 -23.72
CA GLN A 708 -39.29 23.45 -24.95
C GLN A 708 -39.21 22.49 -26.15
N GLY A 709 -38.68 21.27 -25.95
CA GLY A 709 -38.43 20.31 -27.03
C GLY A 709 -37.35 20.77 -28.00
N GLN A 710 -36.42 21.61 -27.54
CA GLN A 710 -35.36 22.18 -28.36
C GLN A 710 -34.01 21.53 -28.03
N VAL A 711 -33.13 21.55 -29.03
CA VAL A 711 -31.70 21.27 -28.84
C VAL A 711 -31.07 22.49 -28.15
N HIS A 712 -30.14 22.26 -27.22
CA HIS A 712 -29.50 23.35 -26.50
C HIS A 712 -28.68 24.26 -27.43
N THR A 713 -28.83 25.57 -27.26
CA THR A 713 -28.06 26.54 -28.04
C THR A 713 -26.67 26.70 -27.42
N PRO A 714 -25.57 26.45 -28.18
CA PRO A 714 -24.22 26.46 -27.60
C PRO A 714 -23.86 27.75 -26.87
N ASN A 715 -23.54 27.65 -25.59
CA ASN A 715 -23.06 28.77 -24.78
C ASN A 715 -21.53 28.74 -24.68
N LEU A 716 -20.87 29.50 -25.57
CA LEU A 716 -19.40 29.52 -25.68
C LEU A 716 -18.69 29.99 -24.40
N GLU A 717 -19.32 30.88 -23.62
CA GLU A 717 -18.75 31.36 -22.36
C GLU A 717 -18.79 30.26 -21.30
N LEU A 718 -19.94 29.59 -21.18
CA LEU A 718 -20.12 28.51 -20.22
C LEU A 718 -19.25 27.29 -20.55
N THR A 719 -19.18 26.93 -21.83
CA THR A 719 -18.27 25.90 -22.35
C THR A 719 -16.82 26.22 -22.01
N ARG A 720 -16.40 27.49 -22.13
CA ARG A 720 -15.05 27.93 -21.78
C ARG A 720 -14.78 27.82 -20.28
N ASP A 721 -15.76 28.15 -19.43
CA ASP A 721 -15.62 28.03 -17.98
C ASP A 721 -15.58 26.55 -17.51
N ILE A 722 -16.29 25.64 -18.19
CA ILE A 722 -16.21 24.19 -17.92
C ILE A 722 -14.86 23.61 -18.37
N ILE A 723 -14.39 23.97 -19.57
CA ILE A 723 -13.14 23.44 -20.15
C ILE A 723 -11.88 24.06 -19.51
N THR A 724 -12.04 25.14 -18.73
CA THR A 724 -11.02 25.98 -18.07
C THR A 724 -10.17 26.84 -19.01
N ARG A 725 -9.89 28.08 -18.59
CA ARG A 725 -9.39 29.21 -19.41
C ARG A 725 -7.93 29.11 -19.92
N LYS A 726 -7.16 28.05 -19.62
CA LYS A 726 -5.68 28.10 -19.79
C LYS A 726 -4.96 26.81 -20.21
N THR A 727 -5.62 25.68 -20.40
CA THR A 727 -4.93 24.50 -20.90
C THR A 727 -4.82 24.53 -22.42
N ASP A 728 -3.68 24.10 -22.94
CA ASP A 728 -3.43 23.95 -24.38
C ASP A 728 -4.61 23.23 -25.05
N LYS A 729 -4.91 23.56 -26.32
CA LYS A 729 -6.13 23.19 -27.06
C LYS A 729 -6.53 21.70 -27.07
N ASN A 730 -5.70 20.79 -26.55
CA ASN A 730 -5.86 19.34 -26.65
C ASN A 730 -6.25 18.63 -25.34
N ILE A 731 -6.24 19.27 -24.17
CA ILE A 731 -6.23 18.53 -22.88
C ILE A 731 -7.62 18.15 -22.34
N ASN A 732 -8.73 18.67 -22.86
CA ASN A 732 -10.07 18.34 -22.33
C ASN A 732 -11.06 17.77 -23.35
N ALA A 733 -10.57 16.91 -24.25
CA ALA A 733 -11.35 16.29 -25.31
C ALA A 733 -12.62 15.57 -24.79
N TYR A 734 -12.56 14.97 -23.60
CA TYR A 734 -13.72 14.29 -22.99
C TYR A 734 -14.86 15.26 -22.64
N TRP A 735 -14.58 16.35 -21.92
CA TRP A 735 -15.61 17.34 -21.58
C TRP A 735 -16.16 18.05 -22.82
N HIS A 736 -15.30 18.32 -23.79
CA HIS A 736 -15.75 18.89 -25.05
C HIS A 736 -16.70 17.94 -25.79
N MET A 737 -16.36 16.65 -25.87
CA MET A 737 -17.24 15.63 -26.46
C MET A 737 -18.56 15.50 -25.71
N ARG A 738 -18.55 15.54 -24.37
CA ARG A 738 -19.75 15.51 -23.52
C ARG A 738 -20.67 16.72 -23.74
N ILE A 739 -20.09 17.93 -23.76
CA ILE A 739 -20.84 19.17 -24.03
C ILE A 739 -21.45 19.12 -25.42
N LEU A 740 -20.66 18.77 -26.45
CA LEU A 740 -21.17 18.64 -27.81
C LEU A 740 -22.28 17.60 -27.93
N HIS A 741 -22.17 16.48 -27.21
CA HIS A 741 -23.21 15.46 -27.20
C HIS A 741 -24.51 15.99 -26.58
N ALA A 742 -24.43 16.69 -25.46
CA ALA A 742 -25.57 17.34 -24.81
C ALA A 742 -26.19 18.47 -25.67
N GLU A 743 -25.35 19.25 -26.36
CA GLU A 743 -25.72 20.34 -27.26
C GLU A 743 -26.34 19.87 -28.59
N THR A 744 -26.22 18.59 -28.95
CA THR A 744 -26.67 18.11 -30.28
C THR A 744 -27.83 17.12 -30.21
N GLN A 745 -28.26 16.75 -29.00
CA GLN A 745 -29.28 15.72 -28.80
C GLN A 745 -30.47 16.23 -27.99
N ILE A 746 -31.67 15.82 -28.43
CA ILE A 746 -32.88 15.89 -27.62
C ILE A 746 -33.05 14.50 -26.99
N PRO A 747 -33.05 14.38 -25.65
CA PRO A 747 -33.20 13.10 -25.00
C PRO A 747 -34.60 12.52 -25.26
N LEU A 748 -34.66 11.26 -25.71
CA LEU A 748 -35.92 10.60 -26.05
C LEU A 748 -36.61 10.01 -24.81
N ASN A 749 -35.84 9.69 -23.79
CA ASN A 749 -36.33 9.09 -22.55
C ASN A 749 -35.54 9.60 -21.33
N ILE A 750 -35.95 9.18 -20.13
CA ILE A 750 -35.34 9.61 -18.85
C ILE A 750 -33.86 9.21 -18.76
N TYR A 751 -33.48 8.06 -19.30
CA TYR A 751 -32.12 7.56 -19.26
C TYR A 751 -31.19 8.36 -20.16
N ASP A 752 -31.66 8.73 -21.36
CA ASP A 752 -30.91 9.64 -22.24
C ASP A 752 -30.64 10.97 -21.54
N ARG A 753 -31.61 11.51 -20.78
CA ARG A 753 -31.44 12.77 -20.01
C ARG A 753 -30.31 12.65 -19.01
N LEU A 754 -30.36 11.62 -18.17
CA LEU A 754 -29.33 11.38 -17.15
C LEU A 754 -27.94 11.16 -17.77
N GLN A 755 -27.88 10.57 -18.95
CA GLN A 755 -26.63 10.39 -19.69
C GLN A 755 -26.11 11.72 -20.27
N LEU A 756 -26.99 12.60 -20.77
CA LEU A 756 -26.61 13.88 -21.38
C LEU A 756 -26.28 14.97 -20.36
N LEU A 757 -26.87 14.95 -19.16
CA LEU A 757 -26.52 15.88 -18.10
C LEU A 757 -25.04 15.79 -17.74
N LEU A 758 -24.39 16.94 -17.61
CA LEU A 758 -23.03 17.01 -17.09
C LEU A 758 -23.03 16.58 -15.63
N ASP A 759 -21.96 15.91 -15.20
CA ASP A 759 -21.81 15.44 -13.82
C ASP A 759 -20.81 16.32 -13.06
N PRO A 760 -20.83 16.32 -11.72
CA PRO A 760 -19.90 17.15 -10.94
C PRO A 760 -18.50 16.53 -10.87
N ILE A 761 -18.31 15.32 -11.41
CA ILE A 761 -17.10 14.54 -11.30
C ILE A 761 -16.24 14.80 -12.52
N SER A 762 -15.32 15.73 -12.38
CA SER A 762 -14.28 15.86 -13.37
C SER A 762 -12.94 15.41 -12.82
N PRO A 763 -12.07 14.85 -13.67
CA PRO A 763 -10.66 14.66 -13.36
C PRO A 763 -10.01 15.88 -12.71
#